data_AF-A0A2P5WPX1-F1
#
_entry.id   AF-A0A2P5WPX1-F1
#
_cell.length_a   1.000
_cell.length_b   1.000
_cell.length_c   1.000
_cell.angle_alpha   90.00
_cell.angle_beta   90.00
_cell.angle_gamma   90.00
#
_symmetry.space_group_name_H-M   'P 1'
#
loop_
_entity.id
_entity.type
_entity.pdbx_description
1 polymer ?
#
loop_
_entity_poly.entity_id
_entity_poly.type
_entity_poly.pdbx_seq_one_letter_code
_entity_poly.pdbx_strand_id
1 'polypeptide(L)'
;MLSLLSTSSSISRKKYDVFLSFRGEDTRKNFTDHLYDALNRSGIVTFRDDPKLEAGEEIAPELFKAIQQSWCSVIVFSETYAFSGWCLEELAEIVKQKNDKGHEVFPIFYDVDPSDLRKKKGKVEEAFAKHEERYKKDKDKIQKWRNASTEVANISGWHLNNRHEPEFIRDIDKKILAKLDQIYPIDHDHGGIGKTTPAKVVCSQISSHFEDECLNFFNVHEGNAKISCRLSSKKVLVVLDDVDSVQHLKCLVGRLLKDDFIELSKHVVRYAGGLPLALEILGSFLYGRDLAQWRSAIERLKQDSNKEILDTLRINFDGLEEREKNIFLDIVCFFNGEKKDLVMKVLDGCEFFSNIGIDVLIKKSLIKVSDDNQYLRMHALLQEMGRKIVEEKCVDKPGKRCRLWKESDVHHVLVKNTPLYKLKMINLKGSRNLIRTPDFTTAQKLKVLIMEGCCTRLVDVHPSTGVLKSLKLLNLRGCTSLKSFPIKIRMESLETLILSGCSNLVRFPEIDGKMECLKTLDLCGCSRVENLPENLQQVEFLEELDLSGTAITEPPSFIFQLKNLKILSYNGCKGPSSNLSSLRELKLRDCNLCEGDIPDDISGLSSLEFLDLSGNNFINIPASLTGLSKLDSLKLSNCNMCTLGEADIHSYISCLSCLRYLFVGGNNFITIPLALTQLSRLKLLALSNCMTLNSLPELPTSIEDVWLEGCSSLGSSCKSIKSMQFSGLGCY
;
A
#
# COMPACT_ATOMS: atom_id res chain seq x y z
N MET A 1 35.18 3.61 2.61
CA MET A 1 34.36 2.38 2.74
C MET A 1 34.37 1.96 4.19
N LEU A 2 33.35 2.35 4.95
CA LEU A 2 33.03 1.79 6.26
C LEU A 2 31.51 1.58 6.26
N SER A 3 31.10 0.34 6.11
CA SER A 3 29.69 -0.09 6.10
C SER A 3 29.17 -0.14 7.53
N LEU A 4 28.22 0.72 7.86
CA LEU A 4 27.37 0.55 9.05
C LEU A 4 26.32 -0.51 8.71
N LEU A 5 26.53 -1.72 9.22
CA LEU A 5 25.52 -2.78 9.29
C LEU A 5 24.51 -2.38 10.37
N SER A 6 23.29 -2.01 9.98
CA SER A 6 22.14 -1.94 10.90
C SER A 6 21.58 -3.35 11.09
N THR A 7 21.84 -3.96 12.24
CA THR A 7 21.17 -5.18 12.67
C THR A 7 19.78 -4.82 13.21
N SER A 8 18.72 -4.97 12.41
CA SER A 8 17.35 -5.07 12.96
C SER A 8 17.11 -6.52 13.37
N SER A 9 17.25 -6.85 14.64
CA SER A 9 16.74 -8.12 15.16
C SER A 9 15.23 -8.01 15.28
N SER A 10 14.48 -8.72 14.43
CA SER A 10 13.03 -8.89 14.58
C SER A 10 12.75 -9.64 15.90
N ILE A 11 12.28 -8.94 16.93
CA ILE A 11 11.82 -9.56 18.18
C ILE A 11 10.52 -10.30 17.87
N SER A 12 10.51 -11.63 17.99
CA SER A 12 9.27 -12.40 17.82
C SER A 12 8.26 -12.04 18.92
N ARG A 13 7.00 -11.85 18.54
CA ARG A 13 5.94 -11.52 19.49
C ARG A 13 5.73 -12.68 20.47
N LYS A 14 5.77 -12.36 21.76
CA LYS A 14 5.53 -13.32 22.86
C LYS A 14 4.05 -13.72 22.89
N LYS A 15 3.72 -14.87 23.50
CA LYS A 15 2.32 -15.38 23.56
C LYS A 15 1.44 -14.47 24.41
N TYR A 16 2.00 -13.93 25.48
CA TYR A 16 1.36 -12.97 26.36
C TYR A 16 2.19 -11.67 26.39
N ASP A 17 1.52 -10.54 26.56
CA ASP A 17 2.16 -9.25 26.76
C ASP A 17 2.53 -9.07 28.25
N VAL A 18 1.65 -9.49 29.16
CA VAL A 18 1.82 -9.33 30.62
C VAL A 18 1.55 -10.64 31.36
N PHE A 19 2.41 -10.97 32.33
CA PHE A 19 2.15 -11.98 33.36
C PHE A 19 1.81 -11.29 34.70
N LEU A 20 0.66 -11.59 35.30
CA LEU A 20 0.26 -11.07 36.61
C LEU A 20 0.65 -12.04 37.74
N SER A 21 1.58 -11.62 38.61
CA SER A 21 1.88 -12.32 39.87
C SER A 21 1.24 -11.59 41.05
N PHE A 22 0.47 -12.31 41.86
CA PHE A 22 -0.27 -11.72 42.97
C PHE A 22 -0.65 -12.78 44.02
N ARG A 23 -0.96 -12.34 45.23
CA ARG A 23 -1.55 -13.21 46.25
C ARG A 23 -3.06 -13.28 46.04
N GLY A 24 -3.53 -14.45 45.62
CA GLY A 24 -4.95 -14.66 45.30
C GLY A 24 -5.91 -14.41 46.47
N GLU A 25 -5.50 -14.67 47.70
CA GLU A 25 -6.33 -14.39 48.89
C GLU A 25 -6.52 -12.89 49.16
N ASP A 26 -5.53 -12.07 48.79
CA ASP A 26 -5.50 -10.64 49.15
C ASP A 26 -6.18 -9.78 48.08
N THR A 27 -5.86 -10.04 46.81
CA THR A 27 -6.16 -9.09 45.72
C THR A 27 -6.98 -9.64 44.56
N ARG A 28 -7.34 -10.94 44.56
CA ARG A 28 -7.95 -11.60 43.38
C ARG A 28 -9.33 -11.05 43.01
N LYS A 29 -10.15 -10.63 43.98
CA LYS A 29 -11.55 -10.22 43.77
C LYS A 29 -11.75 -8.70 43.83
N ASN A 30 -10.67 -7.94 43.88
CA ASN A 30 -10.67 -6.47 43.96
C ASN A 30 -9.63 -5.93 42.98
N PHE A 31 -8.58 -5.26 43.45
CA PHE A 31 -7.49 -4.65 42.71
C PHE A 31 -6.98 -5.48 41.51
N THR A 32 -6.62 -6.74 41.72
CA THR A 32 -6.03 -7.55 40.64
C THR A 32 -7.06 -7.95 39.58
N ASP A 33 -8.34 -8.09 39.97
CA ASP A 33 -9.43 -8.32 39.00
C ASP A 33 -9.64 -7.09 38.12
N HIS A 34 -9.69 -5.92 38.75
CA HIS A 34 -9.87 -4.63 38.09
C HIS A 34 -8.68 -4.30 37.17
N LEU A 35 -7.46 -4.60 37.62
CA LEU A 35 -6.24 -4.44 36.82
C LEU A 35 -6.22 -5.37 35.61
N TYR A 36 -6.57 -6.65 35.80
CA TYR A 36 -6.67 -7.61 34.70
C TYR A 36 -7.69 -7.19 33.65
N ASP A 37 -8.88 -6.78 34.10
CA ASP A 37 -9.93 -6.27 33.22
C ASP A 37 -9.50 -5.02 32.46
N ALA A 38 -8.81 -4.09 33.12
CA ALA A 38 -8.32 -2.88 32.48
C ALA A 38 -7.29 -3.19 31.38
N LEU A 39 -6.29 -4.03 31.67
CA LEU A 39 -5.27 -4.43 30.69
C LEU A 39 -5.90 -5.12 29.47
N ASN A 40 -6.86 -6.03 29.69
CA ASN A 40 -7.57 -6.70 28.60
C ASN A 40 -8.44 -5.74 27.77
N ARG A 41 -9.11 -4.76 28.41
CA ARG A 41 -9.89 -3.73 27.72
C ARG A 41 -9.01 -2.85 26.82
N SER A 42 -7.76 -2.64 27.21
CA SER A 42 -6.75 -1.91 26.43
C SER A 42 -6.05 -2.77 25.36
N GLY A 43 -6.48 -4.04 25.19
CA GLY A 43 -5.95 -4.93 24.16
C GLY A 43 -4.61 -5.59 24.51
N ILE A 44 -4.19 -5.53 25.78
CA ILE A 44 -2.95 -6.13 26.28
C ILE A 44 -3.25 -7.57 26.69
N VAL A 45 -2.65 -8.54 25.98
CA VAL A 45 -2.90 -9.96 26.20
C VAL A 45 -2.25 -10.39 27.51
N THR A 46 -3.05 -10.51 28.56
CA THR A 46 -2.57 -10.73 29.93
C THR A 46 -2.81 -12.16 30.40
N PHE A 47 -1.77 -12.82 30.89
CA PHE A 47 -1.90 -14.09 31.62
C PHE A 47 -2.17 -13.82 33.10
N ARG A 48 -3.26 -14.41 33.60
CA ARG A 48 -3.63 -14.41 35.01
C ARG A 48 -3.97 -15.83 35.42
N ASP A 49 -3.33 -16.32 36.47
CA ASP A 49 -3.61 -17.65 37.01
C ASP A 49 -5.05 -17.73 37.55
N ASP A 50 -5.89 -18.50 36.86
CA ASP A 50 -7.29 -18.75 37.20
C ASP A 50 -7.37 -20.17 37.80
N PRO A 51 -7.83 -20.34 39.05
CA PRO A 51 -7.88 -21.66 39.69
C PRO A 51 -8.90 -22.64 39.07
N LYS A 52 -9.42 -22.38 37.87
CA LYS A 52 -10.22 -23.32 37.08
C LYS A 52 -9.35 -24.03 36.04
N LEU A 53 -8.40 -24.84 36.51
CA LEU A 53 -7.71 -25.81 35.66
C LEU A 53 -8.49 -27.12 35.64
N GLU A 54 -8.53 -27.77 34.47
CA GLU A 54 -9.10 -29.10 34.29
C GLU A 54 -8.35 -30.10 35.19
N ALA A 55 -9.11 -30.96 35.87
CA ALA A 55 -8.54 -31.90 36.84
C ALA A 55 -7.58 -32.90 36.16
N GLY A 56 -6.27 -32.78 36.39
CA GLY A 56 -5.30 -33.80 35.97
C GLY A 56 -3.86 -33.34 35.67
N GLU A 57 -3.58 -32.05 35.50
CA GLU A 57 -2.23 -31.57 35.11
C GLU A 57 -1.42 -30.96 36.26
N GLU A 58 -0.09 -31.09 36.21
CA GLU A 58 0.83 -30.47 37.18
C GLU A 58 0.90 -28.95 36.94
N ILE A 59 0.53 -28.15 37.95
CA ILE A 59 0.34 -26.69 37.88
C ILE A 59 1.65 -25.90 37.64
N ALA A 60 2.82 -26.46 38.05
CA ALA A 60 4.09 -25.72 38.10
C ALA A 60 4.80 -25.47 36.75
N PRO A 61 4.87 -26.44 35.82
CA PRO A 61 5.53 -26.22 34.54
C PRO A 61 4.81 -25.20 33.65
N GLU A 62 3.49 -25.15 33.70
CA GLU A 62 2.68 -24.24 32.87
C GLU A 62 2.84 -22.78 33.26
N LEU A 63 2.85 -22.51 34.57
CA LEU A 63 3.06 -21.18 35.14
C LEU A 63 4.44 -20.62 34.78
N PHE A 64 5.50 -21.42 34.90
CA PHE A 64 6.84 -20.99 34.49
C PHE A 64 6.94 -20.79 32.98
N LYS A 65 6.24 -21.60 32.18
CA LYS A 65 6.13 -21.41 30.73
C LYS A 65 5.42 -20.11 30.39
N ALA A 66 4.34 -19.75 31.11
CA ALA A 66 3.64 -18.50 30.93
C ALA A 66 4.54 -17.28 31.21
N ILE A 67 5.36 -17.33 32.27
CA ILE A 67 6.36 -16.28 32.58
C ILE A 67 7.34 -16.14 31.40
N GLN A 68 7.89 -17.26 30.90
CA GLN A 68 8.85 -17.25 29.77
C GLN A 68 8.25 -16.78 28.43
N GLN A 69 6.94 -16.97 28.28
CA GLN A 69 6.15 -16.58 27.11
C GLN A 69 5.49 -15.21 27.26
N SER A 70 5.83 -14.46 28.31
CA SER A 70 5.36 -13.09 28.53
C SER A 70 6.45 -12.06 28.19
N TRP A 71 6.07 -10.86 27.77
CA TRP A 71 7.03 -9.76 27.57
C TRP A 71 7.46 -9.11 28.90
N CYS A 72 6.50 -8.89 29.80
CA CYS A 72 6.78 -8.38 31.14
C CYS A 72 5.99 -9.10 32.22
N SER A 73 6.41 -8.92 33.48
CA SER A 73 5.66 -9.34 34.66
C SER A 73 5.28 -8.14 35.52
N VAL A 74 3.99 -8.07 35.84
CA VAL A 74 3.45 -7.11 36.81
C VAL A 74 3.22 -7.85 38.13
N ILE A 75 3.86 -7.37 39.20
CA ILE A 75 3.86 -8.05 40.50
C ILE A 75 3.10 -7.19 41.51
N VAL A 76 2.00 -7.70 42.03
CA VAL A 76 1.18 -7.03 43.05
C VAL A 76 1.60 -7.51 44.44
N PHE A 77 2.47 -6.74 45.08
CA PHE A 77 2.86 -6.97 46.47
C PHE A 77 1.76 -6.50 47.42
N SER A 78 1.07 -7.46 48.02
CA SER A 78 0.12 -7.28 49.10
C SER A 78 0.70 -7.70 50.44
N GLU A 79 0.01 -7.37 51.53
CA GLU A 79 0.49 -7.57 52.90
C GLU A 79 0.89 -9.02 53.20
N THR A 80 0.19 -10.02 52.64
CA THR A 80 0.50 -11.43 52.87
C THR A 80 1.19 -12.14 51.70
N TYR A 81 1.64 -11.40 50.68
CA TYR A 81 2.28 -11.98 49.49
C TYR A 81 3.42 -12.95 49.82
N ALA A 82 4.30 -12.57 50.75
CA ALA A 82 5.46 -13.37 51.15
C ALA A 82 5.10 -14.68 51.91
N PHE A 83 3.88 -14.83 52.42
CA PHE A 83 3.46 -16.08 53.08
C PHE A 83 3.17 -17.20 52.08
N SER A 84 2.97 -16.88 50.80
CA SER A 84 2.76 -17.87 49.74
C SER A 84 4.10 -18.33 49.15
N GLY A 85 4.47 -19.59 49.40
CA GLY A 85 5.63 -20.19 48.76
C GLY A 85 5.53 -20.20 47.22
N TRP A 86 4.30 -20.28 46.69
CA TRP A 86 4.05 -20.18 45.25
C TRP A 86 4.36 -18.80 44.67
N CYS A 87 3.91 -17.73 45.33
CA CYS A 87 4.20 -16.37 44.90
C CYS A 87 5.72 -16.10 44.95
N LEU A 88 6.43 -16.67 45.94
CA LEU A 88 7.88 -16.56 46.03
C LEU A 88 8.63 -17.37 44.96
N GLU A 89 8.10 -18.51 44.51
CA GLU A 89 8.66 -19.25 43.38
C GLU A 89 8.47 -18.51 42.05
N GLU A 90 7.26 -17.98 41.80
CA GLU A 90 7.01 -17.12 40.64
C GLU A 90 7.97 -15.93 40.63
N LEU A 91 8.10 -15.24 41.76
CA LEU A 91 9.00 -14.10 41.92
C LEU A 91 10.45 -14.48 41.59
N ALA A 92 10.90 -15.63 42.06
CA ALA A 92 12.25 -16.12 41.81
C ALA A 92 12.48 -16.50 40.33
N GLU A 93 11.48 -17.05 39.65
CA GLU A 93 11.56 -17.33 38.20
C GLU A 93 11.48 -16.04 37.37
N ILE A 94 10.67 -15.06 37.76
CA ILE A 94 10.59 -13.73 37.11
C ILE A 94 11.96 -13.04 37.18
N VAL A 95 12.59 -13.01 38.36
CA VAL A 95 13.93 -12.42 38.54
C VAL A 95 14.97 -13.14 37.69
N LYS A 96 14.88 -14.47 37.58
CA LYS A 96 15.74 -15.24 36.69
C LYS A 96 15.54 -14.84 35.21
N GLN A 97 14.30 -14.77 34.72
CA GLN A 97 14.04 -14.35 33.32
C GLN A 97 14.45 -12.88 33.07
N LYS A 98 14.32 -12.00 34.06
CA LYS A 98 14.80 -10.62 33.99
C LYS A 98 16.31 -10.56 33.76
N ASN A 99 17.08 -11.32 34.56
CA ASN A 99 18.54 -11.28 34.50
C ASN A 99 19.09 -12.05 33.28
N ASP A 100 18.43 -13.14 32.86
CA ASP A 100 18.91 -13.99 31.77
C ASP A 100 18.44 -13.53 30.37
N LYS A 101 17.25 -12.93 30.25
CA LYS A 101 16.58 -12.68 28.96
C LYS A 101 15.98 -11.27 28.79
N GLY A 102 16.28 -10.35 29.70
CA GLY A 102 15.79 -8.97 29.61
C GLY A 102 14.29 -8.83 29.82
N HIS A 103 13.68 -9.75 30.58
CA HIS A 103 12.25 -9.67 30.95
C HIS A 103 11.97 -8.42 31.79
N GLU A 104 11.01 -7.59 31.35
CA GLU A 104 10.66 -6.36 32.07
C GLU A 104 9.84 -6.69 33.33
N VAL A 105 10.13 -6.00 34.43
CA VAL A 105 9.50 -6.25 35.73
C VAL A 105 8.94 -4.96 36.31
N PHE A 106 7.66 -5.01 36.67
CA PHE A 106 6.90 -3.87 37.13
C PHE A 106 6.25 -4.15 38.49
N PRO A 107 6.84 -3.69 39.61
CA PRO A 107 6.25 -3.89 40.93
C PRO A 107 5.14 -2.88 41.24
N ILE A 108 4.06 -3.37 41.81
CA ILE A 108 2.95 -2.61 42.40
C ILE A 108 2.95 -2.91 43.89
N PHE A 109 3.01 -1.85 44.71
CA PHE A 109 2.96 -1.92 46.15
C PHE A 109 1.55 -1.55 46.62
N TYR A 110 0.74 -2.58 46.88
CA TYR A 110 -0.66 -2.48 47.28
C TYR A 110 -0.73 -2.51 48.81
N ASP A 111 -0.81 -1.33 49.43
CA ASP A 111 -0.80 -1.12 50.89
C ASP A 111 0.41 -1.75 51.62
N VAL A 112 1.55 -1.83 50.93
CA VAL A 112 2.84 -2.32 51.47
C VAL A 112 3.94 -1.30 51.21
N ASP A 113 4.82 -1.07 52.20
CA ASP A 113 6.02 -0.26 52.00
C ASP A 113 7.13 -1.12 51.37
N PRO A 114 7.75 -0.73 50.24
CA PRO A 114 8.85 -1.49 49.64
C PRO A 114 10.05 -1.67 50.57
N SER A 115 10.23 -0.79 51.56
CA SER A 115 11.28 -0.93 52.56
C SER A 115 11.08 -2.15 53.46
N ASP A 116 9.85 -2.61 53.66
CA ASP A 116 9.55 -3.85 54.41
C ASP A 116 10.00 -5.08 53.63
N LEU A 117 9.85 -5.07 52.30
CA LEU A 117 10.39 -6.12 51.41
C LEU A 117 11.92 -6.06 51.30
N ARG A 118 12.51 -4.86 51.18
CA ARG A 118 13.97 -4.67 51.08
C ARG A 118 14.70 -5.06 52.36
N LYS A 119 14.23 -4.52 53.49
CA LYS A 119 14.85 -4.69 54.81
C LYS A 119 14.33 -5.92 55.57
N LYS A 120 13.34 -6.62 55.00
CA LYS A 120 12.68 -7.80 55.60
C LYS A 120 12.20 -7.48 57.01
N LYS A 121 11.27 -6.55 57.11
CA LYS A 121 10.69 -6.10 58.38
C LYS A 121 9.21 -6.45 58.46
N GLY A 122 8.67 -6.48 59.68
CA GLY A 122 7.25 -6.71 59.92
C GLY A 122 6.77 -8.07 59.38
N LYS A 123 5.66 -8.07 58.65
CA LYS A 123 5.02 -9.30 58.16
C LYS A 123 5.88 -10.08 57.15
N VAL A 124 6.78 -9.42 56.43
CA VAL A 124 7.72 -10.10 55.52
C VAL A 124 8.71 -10.95 56.31
N GLU A 125 9.22 -10.45 57.43
CA GLU A 125 10.13 -11.19 58.31
C GLU A 125 9.46 -12.44 58.89
N GLU A 126 8.23 -12.28 59.38
CA GLU A 126 7.41 -13.38 59.91
C GLU A 126 7.16 -14.46 58.85
N ALA A 127 6.85 -14.06 57.61
CA ALA A 127 6.63 -14.99 56.50
C ALA A 127 7.88 -15.83 56.20
N PHE A 128 9.05 -15.21 56.13
CA PHE A 128 10.31 -15.92 55.89
C PHE A 128 10.69 -16.84 57.07
N ALA A 129 10.42 -16.44 58.32
CA ALA A 129 10.64 -17.31 59.49
C ALA A 129 9.78 -18.59 59.41
N LYS A 130 8.52 -18.49 58.98
CA LYS A 130 7.65 -19.66 58.76
C LYS A 130 8.16 -20.56 57.63
N HIS A 131 8.65 -19.98 56.54
CA HIS A 131 9.23 -20.77 55.44
C HIS A 131 10.55 -21.44 55.84
N GLU A 132 11.40 -20.79 56.64
CA GLU A 132 12.62 -21.40 57.18
C GLU A 132 12.31 -22.60 58.08
N GLU A 133 11.23 -22.52 58.86
CA GLU A 133 10.78 -23.65 59.66
C GLU A 133 10.22 -24.80 58.79
N ARG A 134 9.47 -24.46 57.74
CA ARG A 134 8.86 -25.44 56.82
C ARG A 134 9.88 -26.12 55.91
N TYR A 135 10.91 -25.39 55.48
CA TYR A 135 11.92 -25.84 54.52
C TYR A 135 13.33 -25.91 55.13
N LYS A 136 13.44 -26.35 56.40
CA LYS A 136 14.73 -26.46 57.15
C LYS A 136 15.88 -27.13 56.39
N LYS A 137 15.58 -28.01 55.44
CA LYS A 137 16.55 -28.77 54.63
C LYS A 137 16.97 -28.09 53.32
N ASP A 138 16.28 -27.02 52.91
CA ASP A 138 16.48 -26.35 51.61
C ASP A 138 16.77 -24.85 51.83
N LYS A 139 17.96 -24.59 52.41
CA LYS A 139 18.41 -23.22 52.70
C LYS A 139 18.62 -22.40 51.44
N ASP A 140 19.02 -23.06 50.34
CA ASP A 140 19.30 -22.41 49.06
C ASP A 140 18.01 -21.83 48.45
N LYS A 141 16.89 -22.55 48.56
CA LYS A 141 15.57 -22.05 48.15
C LYS A 141 15.14 -20.81 48.91
N ILE A 142 15.29 -20.80 50.23
CA ILE A 142 14.97 -19.63 51.06
C ILE A 142 15.85 -18.43 50.67
N GLN A 143 17.15 -18.67 50.47
CA GLN A 143 18.08 -17.62 50.06
C GLN A 143 17.72 -17.07 48.67
N LYS A 144 17.33 -17.93 47.72
CA LYS A 144 16.83 -17.55 46.39
C LYS A 144 15.63 -16.62 46.49
N TRP A 145 14.64 -16.97 47.33
CA TRP A 145 13.46 -16.14 47.56
C TRP A 145 13.82 -14.80 48.21
N ARG A 146 14.71 -14.79 49.21
CA ARG A 146 15.18 -13.56 49.86
C ARG A 146 15.86 -12.62 48.86
N ASN A 147 16.69 -13.17 47.97
CA ASN A 147 17.38 -12.40 46.95
C ASN A 147 16.38 -11.81 45.94
N ALA A 148 15.45 -12.63 45.44
CA ALA A 148 14.43 -12.19 44.48
C ALA A 148 13.54 -11.07 45.04
N SER A 149 13.06 -11.19 46.28
CA SER A 149 12.28 -10.14 46.94
C SER A 149 13.07 -8.84 47.12
N THR A 150 14.36 -8.94 47.47
CA THR A 150 15.21 -7.75 47.62
C THR A 150 15.43 -7.05 46.29
N GLU A 151 15.66 -7.83 45.22
CA GLU A 151 15.94 -7.31 43.90
C GLU A 151 14.73 -6.58 43.31
N VAL A 152 13.54 -7.19 43.34
CA VAL A 152 12.32 -6.56 42.80
C VAL A 152 11.92 -5.34 43.63
N ALA A 153 12.10 -5.36 44.95
CA ALA A 153 11.79 -4.22 45.80
C ALA A 153 12.76 -3.01 45.60
N ASN A 154 13.88 -3.21 44.89
CA ASN A 154 14.76 -2.13 44.46
C ASN A 154 14.38 -1.54 43.08
N ILE A 155 13.41 -2.13 42.38
CA ILE A 155 12.90 -1.59 41.11
C ILE A 155 11.87 -0.49 41.42
N SER A 156 11.92 0.61 40.67
CA SER A 156 10.93 1.68 40.79
C SER A 156 9.54 1.16 40.40
N GLY A 157 8.63 1.07 41.36
CA GLY A 157 7.26 0.60 41.17
C GLY A 157 6.19 1.67 41.37
N TRP A 158 4.94 1.25 41.32
CA TRP A 158 3.80 2.10 41.68
C TRP A 158 3.33 1.82 43.10
N HIS A 159 2.91 2.87 43.79
CA HIS A 159 2.41 2.81 45.16
C HIS A 159 0.99 3.34 45.23
N LEU A 160 0.07 2.60 45.87
CA LEU A 160 -1.34 3.00 45.92
C LEU A 160 -1.54 4.26 46.79
N ASN A 161 -0.79 4.46 47.88
CA ASN A 161 -0.69 5.70 48.69
C ASN A 161 -1.99 6.55 48.79
N ASN A 162 -3.11 5.96 49.20
CA ASN A 162 -4.43 6.63 49.33
C ASN A 162 -4.98 7.27 48.04
N ARG A 163 -4.54 6.83 46.85
CA ARG A 163 -5.13 7.25 45.57
C ARG A 163 -6.39 6.45 45.24
N HIS A 164 -7.26 7.02 44.42
CA HIS A 164 -8.40 6.29 43.88
C HIS A 164 -7.93 5.16 42.96
N GLU A 165 -8.26 3.93 43.34
CA GLU A 165 -7.87 2.70 42.65
C GLU A 165 -8.09 2.72 41.12
N PRO A 166 -9.23 3.22 40.58
CA PRO A 166 -9.44 3.28 39.13
C PRO A 166 -8.46 4.20 38.39
N GLU A 167 -8.11 5.34 38.97
CA GLU A 167 -7.15 6.27 38.37
C GLU A 167 -5.74 5.68 38.36
N PHE A 168 -5.40 4.98 39.45
CA PHE A 168 -4.12 4.30 39.60
C PHE A 168 -3.95 3.15 38.60
N ILE A 169 -4.99 2.34 38.39
CA ILE A 169 -5.00 1.28 37.38
C ILE A 169 -4.83 1.87 35.97
N ARG A 170 -5.52 2.98 35.67
CA ARG A 170 -5.41 3.67 34.36
C ARG A 170 -3.99 4.17 34.08
N ASP A 171 -3.26 4.63 35.09
CA ASP A 171 -1.87 5.07 34.94
C ASP A 171 -0.91 3.90 34.65
N ILE A 172 -1.15 2.75 35.28
CA ILE A 172 -0.39 1.51 35.03
C ILE A 172 -0.62 1.04 33.60
N ASP A 173 -1.89 0.94 33.19
CA ASP A 173 -2.31 0.52 31.86
C ASP A 173 -1.68 1.38 30.75
N LYS A 174 -1.81 2.70 30.85
CA LYS A 174 -1.21 3.64 29.89
C LYS A 174 0.31 3.47 29.76
N LYS A 175 1.00 3.23 30.87
CA LYS A 175 2.46 3.12 30.88
C LYS A 175 2.95 1.79 30.32
N ILE A 176 2.20 0.71 30.52
CA ILE A 176 2.48 -0.59 29.90
C ILE A 176 2.21 -0.51 28.40
N LEU A 177 1.07 0.05 27.99
CA LEU A 177 0.71 0.23 26.58
C LEU A 177 1.77 1.03 25.80
N ALA A 178 2.19 2.18 26.35
CA ALA A 178 3.20 3.02 25.73
C ALA A 178 4.57 2.32 25.56
N LYS A 179 4.91 1.37 26.44
CA LYS A 179 6.13 0.55 26.30
C LYS A 179 5.96 -0.56 25.25
N LEU A 180 4.79 -1.18 25.15
CA LEU A 180 4.50 -2.17 24.12
C LEU A 180 4.52 -1.55 22.72
N ASP A 181 3.97 -0.35 22.56
CA ASP A 181 3.98 0.40 21.29
C ASP A 181 5.41 0.74 20.81
N GLN A 182 6.36 0.91 21.74
CA GLN A 182 7.78 1.15 21.41
C GLN A 182 8.51 -0.13 20.94
N ILE A 183 8.06 -1.30 21.39
CA ILE A 183 8.76 -2.58 21.19
C ILE A 183 8.19 -3.35 20.00
N TYR A 184 6.88 -3.25 19.78
CA TYR A 184 6.19 -3.79 18.62
C TYR A 184 5.67 -2.63 17.74
N PRO A 185 6.56 -1.87 17.07
CA PRO A 185 6.12 -0.93 16.05
C PRO A 185 5.34 -1.74 15.01
N ILE A 186 4.10 -1.31 14.75
CA ILE A 186 3.15 -2.02 13.91
C ILE A 186 3.78 -2.32 12.56
N ASP A 187 4.10 -3.60 12.33
CA ASP A 187 4.64 -4.07 11.07
C ASP A 187 3.51 -4.01 10.04
N HIS A 188 3.68 -3.12 9.05
CA HIS A 188 2.79 -3.00 7.92
C HIS A 188 3.13 -4.09 6.91
N ASP A 189 2.77 -5.34 7.18
CA ASP A 189 2.59 -6.29 6.10
C ASP A 189 1.56 -7.38 6.42
N HIS A 190 0.81 -7.71 5.38
CA HIS A 190 -0.20 -8.75 5.23
C HIS A 190 -1.64 -8.39 5.65
N GLY A 191 -2.40 -7.91 4.64
CA GLY A 191 -3.75 -8.41 4.38
C GLY A 191 -4.85 -7.92 5.29
N GLY A 192 -5.18 -6.63 5.23
CA GLY A 192 -6.38 -6.08 5.85
C GLY A 192 -6.29 -4.58 6.01
N ILE A 193 -7.03 -3.84 5.19
CA ILE A 193 -7.17 -2.38 5.28
C ILE A 193 -7.49 -2.02 6.74
N GLY A 194 -6.65 -1.17 7.35
CA GLY A 194 -6.75 -0.70 8.73
C GLY A 194 -8.05 0.03 9.08
N LYS A 195 -9.15 -0.72 9.17
CA LYS A 195 -10.46 -0.29 9.66
C LYS A 195 -10.54 -0.33 11.20
N THR A 196 -9.81 -1.27 11.81
CA THR A 196 -9.82 -1.54 13.26
C THR A 196 -9.09 -0.47 14.08
N THR A 197 -8.07 0.16 13.50
CA THR A 197 -7.22 1.13 14.22
C THR A 197 -7.91 2.48 14.45
N PRO A 198 -8.59 3.10 13.46
CA PRO A 198 -9.36 4.32 13.68
C PRO A 198 -10.57 4.11 14.60
N ALA A 199 -11.28 2.97 14.48
CA ALA A 199 -12.43 2.68 15.33
C ALA A 199 -12.05 2.56 16.82
N LYS A 200 -10.92 1.89 17.13
CA LYS A 200 -10.39 1.80 18.49
C LYS A 200 -9.87 3.12 19.06
N VAL A 201 -9.26 3.96 18.22
CA VAL A 201 -8.78 5.31 18.62
C VAL A 201 -9.96 6.27 18.84
N VAL A 202 -10.99 6.22 18.00
CA VAL A 202 -12.22 7.00 18.14
C VAL A 202 -13.01 6.53 19.38
N CYS A 203 -13.11 5.22 19.62
CA CYS A 203 -13.73 4.68 20.84
C CYS A 203 -12.99 5.11 22.11
N SER A 204 -11.65 5.05 22.14
CA SER A 204 -10.88 5.41 23.34
C SER A 204 -10.95 6.91 23.67
N GLN A 205 -11.08 7.77 22.65
CA GLN A 205 -11.22 9.22 22.84
C GLN A 205 -12.65 9.61 23.25
N ILE A 206 -13.68 8.97 22.69
CA ILE A 206 -15.09 9.32 22.94
C ILE A 206 -15.65 8.63 24.21
N SER A 207 -15.15 7.44 24.58
CA SER A 207 -15.57 6.73 25.82
C SER A 207 -15.33 7.53 27.10
N SER A 208 -14.43 8.53 27.07
CA SER A 208 -14.20 9.43 28.20
C SER A 208 -15.40 10.32 28.55
N HIS A 209 -16.43 10.38 27.70
CA HIS A 209 -17.63 11.23 27.86
C HIS A 209 -18.92 10.44 28.18
N PHE A 210 -18.85 9.12 28.40
CA PHE A 210 -19.99 8.26 28.69
C PHE A 210 -19.78 7.49 30.01
N GLU A 211 -20.75 7.51 30.93
CA GLU A 211 -20.75 6.68 32.14
C GLU A 211 -21.33 5.27 31.82
N ASP A 212 -20.50 4.25 32.04
CA ASP A 212 -20.73 2.79 32.15
C ASP A 212 -20.79 1.82 30.93
N GLU A 213 -20.04 0.72 31.13
CA GLU A 213 -20.05 -0.69 30.64
C GLU A 213 -20.13 -1.05 29.15
N CYS A 214 -19.05 -1.68 28.64
CA CYS A 214 -19.08 -2.52 27.42
C CYS A 214 -19.85 -3.82 27.69
N LEU A 215 -20.91 -4.10 26.92
CA LEU A 215 -21.70 -5.32 27.00
C LEU A 215 -21.19 -6.37 25.99
N ASN A 216 -20.76 -7.54 26.48
CA ASN A 216 -20.44 -8.70 25.63
C ASN A 216 -21.65 -9.65 25.51
N PHE A 217 -21.99 -10.07 24.30
CA PHE A 217 -23.08 -11.00 24.03
C PHE A 217 -22.56 -12.27 23.35
N PHE A 218 -23.01 -13.43 23.84
CA PHE A 218 -22.63 -14.75 23.31
C PHE A 218 -23.70 -15.33 22.36
N ASN A 219 -24.89 -14.72 22.28
CA ASN A 219 -25.98 -15.10 21.37
C ASN A 219 -26.89 -13.90 21.03
N VAL A 220 -27.26 -13.76 19.74
CA VAL A 220 -28.07 -12.67 19.18
C VAL A 220 -29.45 -12.54 19.83
N HIS A 221 -30.11 -13.64 20.19
CA HIS A 221 -31.46 -13.59 20.78
C HIS A 221 -31.46 -13.17 22.26
N GLU A 222 -30.44 -13.59 23.03
CA GLU A 222 -30.28 -13.18 24.43
C GLU A 222 -29.79 -11.73 24.54
N GLY A 223 -28.91 -11.31 23.62
CA GLY A 223 -28.44 -9.93 23.51
C GLY A 223 -29.58 -8.96 23.20
N ASN A 224 -30.48 -9.29 22.27
CA ASN A 224 -31.61 -8.43 21.90
C ASN A 224 -32.55 -8.13 23.09
N ALA A 225 -32.85 -9.11 23.94
CA ALA A 225 -33.72 -8.91 25.09
C ALA A 225 -33.06 -8.03 26.18
N LYS A 226 -31.76 -8.22 26.43
CA LYS A 226 -30.99 -7.43 27.42
C LYS A 226 -30.72 -6.00 26.96
N ILE A 227 -30.39 -5.79 25.69
CA ILE A 227 -30.18 -4.47 25.07
C ILE A 227 -31.48 -3.65 25.09
N SER A 228 -32.59 -4.27 24.67
CA SER A 228 -33.90 -3.63 24.61
C SER A 228 -34.44 -3.24 26.00
N CYS A 229 -34.18 -4.06 27.04
CA CYS A 229 -34.56 -3.74 28.41
C CYS A 229 -33.63 -2.70 29.08
N ARG A 230 -32.32 -2.70 28.81
CA ARG A 230 -31.34 -1.82 29.51
C ARG A 230 -31.11 -0.46 28.86
N LEU A 231 -31.28 -0.34 27.54
CA LEU A 231 -30.97 0.89 26.79
C LEU A 231 -32.21 1.71 26.40
N SER A 232 -33.41 1.28 26.78
CA SER A 232 -34.68 1.95 26.45
C SER A 232 -34.80 3.38 27.02
N SER A 233 -34.00 3.73 28.02
CA SER A 233 -34.03 5.03 28.72
C SER A 233 -32.70 5.80 28.71
N LYS A 234 -31.67 5.34 27.98
CA LYS A 234 -30.32 5.96 27.95
C LYS A 234 -29.91 6.38 26.53
N LYS A 235 -29.17 7.48 26.39
CA LYS A 235 -28.54 7.88 25.12
C LYS A 235 -27.23 7.09 24.96
N VAL A 236 -27.11 6.30 23.89
CA VAL A 236 -25.99 5.36 23.69
C VAL A 236 -25.30 5.66 22.37
N LEU A 237 -23.96 5.67 22.37
CA LEU A 237 -23.14 5.66 21.17
C LEU A 237 -22.74 4.22 20.85
N VAL A 238 -23.04 3.76 19.64
CA VAL A 238 -22.68 2.40 19.18
C VAL A 238 -21.68 2.53 18.04
N VAL A 239 -20.47 2.00 18.22
CA VAL A 239 -19.43 1.92 17.18
C VAL A 239 -19.34 0.47 16.72
N LEU A 240 -19.51 0.25 15.42
CA LEU A 240 -19.46 -1.09 14.82
C LEU A 240 -18.18 -1.18 13.97
N ASP A 241 -17.25 -2.03 14.42
CA ASP A 241 -15.88 -2.13 13.88
C ASP A 241 -15.80 -2.99 12.60
N ASP A 242 -16.71 -3.95 12.43
CA ASP A 242 -16.83 -4.75 11.20
C ASP A 242 -18.30 -5.10 10.95
N VAL A 243 -18.85 -4.62 9.84
CA VAL A 243 -20.24 -4.89 9.46
C VAL A 243 -20.26 -5.46 8.04
N ASP A 244 -20.16 -6.78 7.96
CA ASP A 244 -20.14 -7.51 6.68
C ASP A 244 -21.55 -7.85 6.18
N SER A 245 -22.59 -7.49 6.94
CA SER A 245 -23.99 -7.75 6.59
C SER A 245 -24.93 -6.68 7.15
N VAL A 246 -25.85 -6.19 6.31
CA VAL A 246 -26.95 -5.28 6.68
C VAL A 246 -27.88 -5.91 7.74
N GLN A 247 -27.91 -7.24 7.86
CA GLN A 247 -28.67 -7.93 8.91
C GLN A 247 -28.08 -7.73 10.31
N HIS A 248 -26.76 -7.58 10.45
CA HIS A 248 -26.14 -7.28 11.75
C HIS A 248 -26.49 -5.87 12.24
N LEU A 249 -26.57 -4.90 11.33
CA LEU A 249 -27.05 -3.53 11.59
C LEU A 249 -28.53 -3.50 12.01
N LYS A 250 -29.39 -4.29 11.32
CA LYS A 250 -30.81 -4.44 11.67
C LYS A 250 -31.02 -5.13 13.02
N CYS A 251 -30.17 -6.08 13.40
CA CYS A 251 -30.26 -6.77 14.69
C CYS A 251 -29.83 -5.87 15.87
N LEU A 252 -28.79 -5.03 15.71
CA LEU A 252 -28.26 -4.19 16.79
C LEU A 252 -29.01 -2.88 17.02
N VAL A 253 -29.56 -2.26 15.96
CA VAL A 253 -30.12 -0.89 16.03
C VAL A 253 -31.55 -0.80 15.50
N GLY A 254 -32.17 -1.93 15.14
CA GLY A 254 -33.45 -2.01 14.41
C GLY A 254 -34.68 -1.40 15.09
N ARG A 255 -34.56 -0.80 16.28
CA ARG A 255 -35.62 0.00 16.91
C ARG A 255 -35.24 1.45 17.27
N LEU A 256 -33.98 1.88 17.05
CA LEU A 256 -33.48 3.16 17.57
C LEU A 256 -33.04 4.20 16.52
N LEU A 257 -32.95 3.85 15.23
CA LEU A 257 -32.66 4.82 14.18
C LEU A 257 -33.73 4.76 13.09
N LYS A 258 -34.28 5.93 12.73
CA LYS A 258 -35.09 6.05 11.50
C LYS A 258 -34.18 5.75 10.31
N ASP A 259 -34.62 4.90 9.38
CA ASP A 259 -33.86 4.46 8.19
C ASP A 259 -33.21 5.62 7.42
N ASP A 260 -33.82 6.80 7.47
CA ASP A 260 -33.32 8.02 6.85
C ASP A 260 -31.91 8.47 7.34
N PHE A 261 -31.59 8.32 8.63
CA PHE A 261 -30.27 8.72 9.15
C PHE A 261 -29.17 7.76 8.70
N ILE A 262 -29.49 6.48 8.52
CA ILE A 262 -28.54 5.46 8.04
C ILE A 262 -28.12 5.77 6.60
N GLU A 263 -29.08 6.11 5.74
CA GLU A 263 -28.76 6.49 4.36
C GLU A 263 -27.95 7.79 4.29
N LEU A 264 -28.25 8.79 5.13
CA LEU A 264 -27.49 10.03 5.16
C LEU A 264 -26.08 9.84 5.74
N SER A 265 -25.89 9.00 6.75
CA SER A 265 -24.56 8.70 7.30
C SER A 265 -23.69 7.89 6.34
N LYS A 266 -24.26 7.00 5.52
CA LYS A 266 -23.54 6.39 4.39
C LYS A 266 -23.01 7.45 3.40
N HIS A 267 -23.79 8.49 3.12
CA HIS A 267 -23.33 9.59 2.25
C HIS A 267 -22.15 10.35 2.88
N VAL A 268 -22.19 10.60 4.18
CA VAL A 268 -21.11 11.30 4.92
C VAL A 268 -19.84 10.45 4.97
N VAL A 269 -19.96 9.15 5.24
CA VAL A 269 -18.81 8.22 5.26
C VAL A 269 -18.20 8.10 3.86
N ARG A 270 -19.04 8.00 2.82
CA ARG A 270 -18.57 8.03 1.42
C ARG A 270 -17.88 9.35 1.09
N TYR A 271 -18.40 10.47 1.56
CA TYR A 271 -17.83 11.81 1.34
C TYR A 271 -16.47 11.98 2.05
N ALA A 272 -16.27 11.36 3.21
CA ALA A 272 -14.99 11.37 3.92
C ALA A 272 -13.94 10.42 3.31
N GLY A 273 -14.38 9.41 2.55
CA GLY A 273 -13.55 8.45 1.80
C GLY A 273 -12.44 7.77 2.59
N GLY A 274 -12.71 7.49 3.87
CA GLY A 274 -11.79 6.78 4.76
C GLY A 274 -10.63 7.63 5.29
N LEU A 275 -10.72 8.97 5.23
CA LEU A 275 -9.84 9.86 5.99
C LEU A 275 -10.38 9.99 7.42
N PRO A 276 -9.68 9.45 8.45
CA PRO A 276 -10.20 9.46 9.83
C PRO A 276 -10.50 10.87 10.35
N LEU A 277 -9.61 11.82 10.05
CA LEU A 277 -9.78 13.22 10.44
C LEU A 277 -10.97 13.89 9.75
N ALA A 278 -11.26 13.54 8.48
CA ALA A 278 -12.45 14.06 7.79
C ALA A 278 -13.73 13.49 8.40
N LEU A 279 -13.73 12.21 8.79
CA LEU A 279 -14.86 11.57 9.49
C LEU A 279 -15.12 12.22 10.85
N GLU A 280 -14.08 12.52 11.61
CA GLU A 280 -14.19 13.18 12.91
C GLU A 280 -14.85 14.57 12.80
N ILE A 281 -14.36 15.39 11.87
CA ILE A 281 -14.91 16.75 11.66
C ILE A 281 -16.35 16.70 11.16
N LEU A 282 -16.64 15.84 10.18
CA LEU A 282 -17.99 15.68 9.65
C LEU A 282 -18.96 15.15 10.70
N GLY A 283 -18.49 14.20 11.52
CA GLY A 283 -19.22 13.68 12.66
C GLY A 283 -19.57 14.78 13.67
N SER A 284 -18.58 15.58 14.07
CA SER A 284 -18.76 16.74 14.95
C SER A 284 -19.71 17.78 14.35
N PHE A 285 -19.56 18.10 13.06
CA PHE A 285 -20.40 19.06 12.35
C PHE A 285 -21.88 18.67 12.30
N LEU A 286 -22.17 17.36 12.21
CA LEU A 286 -23.52 16.81 12.13
C LEU A 286 -24.11 16.41 13.48
N TYR A 287 -23.28 16.35 14.52
CA TYR A 287 -23.67 15.96 15.87
C TYR A 287 -24.75 16.90 16.43
N GLY A 288 -25.80 16.30 17.02
CA GLY A 288 -26.90 17.04 17.66
C GLY A 288 -27.94 17.66 16.71
N ARG A 289 -27.81 17.48 15.38
CA ARG A 289 -28.74 18.01 14.37
C ARG A 289 -29.89 17.05 14.05
N ASP A 290 -31.03 17.59 13.63
CA ASP A 290 -32.19 16.80 13.17
C ASP A 290 -32.06 16.35 11.70
N LEU A 291 -33.04 15.57 11.22
CA LEU A 291 -33.00 14.96 9.88
C LEU A 291 -33.01 16.00 8.74
N ALA A 292 -33.82 17.06 8.88
CA ALA A 292 -33.91 18.11 7.88
C ALA A 292 -32.59 18.91 7.82
N GLN A 293 -32.00 19.16 8.99
CA GLN A 293 -30.69 19.78 9.13
C GLN A 293 -29.56 18.89 8.59
N TRP A 294 -29.62 17.56 8.76
CA TRP A 294 -28.66 16.63 8.15
C TRP A 294 -28.73 16.65 6.62
N ARG A 295 -29.94 16.61 6.04
CA ARG A 295 -30.13 16.71 4.59
C ARG A 295 -29.60 18.03 4.05
N SER A 296 -29.94 19.14 4.71
CA SER A 296 -29.45 20.47 4.36
C SER A 296 -27.93 20.60 4.52
N ALA A 297 -27.36 20.06 5.60
CA ALA A 297 -25.92 20.06 5.84
C ALA A 297 -25.16 19.24 4.80
N ILE A 298 -25.67 18.08 4.39
CA ILE A 298 -25.08 17.25 3.34
C ILE A 298 -25.17 17.92 1.97
N GLU A 299 -26.31 18.56 1.65
CA GLU A 299 -26.41 19.35 0.41
C GLU A 299 -25.48 20.58 0.45
N ARG A 300 -25.32 21.21 1.62
CA ARG A 300 -24.31 22.28 1.82
C ARG A 300 -22.89 21.76 1.63
N LEU A 301 -22.56 20.57 2.17
CA LEU A 301 -21.25 19.94 1.98
C LEU A 301 -20.95 19.63 0.50
N LYS A 302 -21.99 19.43 -0.33
CA LYS A 302 -21.87 19.23 -1.79
C LYS A 302 -21.75 20.54 -2.58
N GLN A 303 -22.30 21.64 -2.07
CA GLN A 303 -22.38 22.93 -2.79
C GLN A 303 -21.32 23.94 -2.36
N ASP A 304 -21.01 24.03 -1.06
CA ASP A 304 -20.08 25.01 -0.51
C ASP A 304 -18.68 24.43 -0.32
N SER A 305 -17.70 25.29 -0.61
CA SER A 305 -16.29 25.03 -0.39
C SER A 305 -16.05 24.95 1.13
N ASN A 306 -15.90 23.74 1.67
CA ASN A 306 -15.92 23.46 3.12
C ASN A 306 -14.64 23.93 3.84
N LYS A 307 -14.51 25.24 4.02
CA LYS A 307 -13.32 25.89 4.57
C LYS A 307 -12.83 25.27 5.88
N GLU A 308 -13.71 24.99 6.84
CA GLU A 308 -13.36 24.36 8.13
C GLU A 308 -12.75 22.96 7.98
N ILE A 309 -13.29 22.13 7.08
CA ILE A 309 -12.78 20.78 6.81
C ILE A 309 -11.40 20.87 6.16
N LEU A 310 -11.24 21.78 5.20
CA LEU A 310 -9.99 21.96 4.48
C LEU A 310 -8.90 22.58 5.36
N ASP A 311 -9.25 23.51 6.25
CA ASP A 311 -8.33 24.11 7.23
C ASP A 311 -7.81 23.06 8.21
N THR A 312 -8.65 22.10 8.60
CA THR A 312 -8.21 21.01 9.48
C THR A 312 -7.37 19.97 8.73
N LEU A 313 -7.77 19.60 7.51
CA LEU A 313 -6.94 18.72 6.66
C LEU A 313 -5.59 19.34 6.31
N ARG A 314 -5.53 20.68 6.23
CA ARG A 314 -4.32 21.45 5.97
C ARG A 314 -3.26 21.29 7.05
N ILE A 315 -3.62 20.93 8.29
CA ILE A 315 -2.65 20.63 9.37
C ILE A 315 -1.68 19.52 8.93
N ASN A 316 -2.18 18.47 8.28
CA ASN A 316 -1.34 17.38 7.77
C ASN A 316 -0.41 17.82 6.64
N PHE A 317 -0.85 18.78 5.82
CA PHE A 317 -0.02 19.38 4.78
C PHE A 317 1.03 20.33 5.37
N ASP A 318 0.67 21.13 6.36
CA ASP A 318 1.57 22.09 6.98
C ASP A 318 2.71 21.39 7.74
N GLY A 319 2.45 20.19 8.27
CA GLY A 319 3.45 19.30 8.88
C GLY A 319 4.40 18.58 7.92
N LEU A 320 4.29 18.79 6.60
CA LEU A 320 5.22 18.24 5.60
C LEU A 320 6.47 19.12 5.42
N GLU A 321 7.58 18.51 5.02
CA GLU A 321 8.76 19.24 4.57
C GLU A 321 8.51 19.96 3.23
N GLU A 322 9.31 20.98 2.91
CA GLU A 322 9.07 21.81 1.71
C GLU A 322 9.12 21.00 0.40
N ARG A 323 9.97 19.97 0.31
CA ARG A 323 10.01 19.07 -0.87
C ARG A 323 8.74 18.24 -0.98
N GLU A 324 8.31 17.64 0.13
CA GLU A 324 7.08 16.84 0.21
C GLU A 324 5.83 17.68 -0.08
N LYS A 325 5.79 18.93 0.42
CA LYS A 325 4.74 19.90 0.06
C LYS A 325 4.68 20.12 -1.45
N ASN A 326 5.83 20.27 -2.10
CA ASN A 326 5.87 20.46 -3.55
C ASN A 326 5.41 19.19 -4.30
N ILE A 327 5.85 18.00 -3.88
CA ILE A 327 5.39 16.71 -4.43
C ILE A 327 3.86 16.58 -4.28
N PHE A 328 3.33 16.84 -3.07
CA PHE A 328 1.91 16.80 -2.80
C PHE A 328 1.14 17.74 -3.73
N LEU A 329 1.57 19.00 -3.84
CA LEU A 329 0.91 19.99 -4.71
C LEU A 329 1.00 19.62 -6.20
N ASP A 330 2.09 19.00 -6.64
CA ASP A 330 2.25 18.51 -8.01
C ASP A 330 1.26 17.36 -8.28
N ILE A 331 1.12 16.41 -7.35
CA ILE A 331 0.15 15.31 -7.47
C ILE A 331 -1.29 15.84 -7.48
N VAL A 332 -1.64 16.73 -6.54
CA VAL A 332 -2.96 17.37 -6.45
C VAL A 332 -3.38 18.02 -7.77
N CYS A 333 -2.45 18.74 -8.39
CA CYS A 333 -2.75 19.56 -9.57
C CYS A 333 -2.66 18.78 -10.88
N PHE A 334 -1.73 17.82 -10.99
CA PHE A 334 -1.32 17.25 -12.28
C PHE A 334 -1.37 15.72 -12.35
N PHE A 335 -1.16 15.00 -11.24
CA PHE A 335 -0.86 13.56 -11.30
C PHE A 335 -1.83 12.65 -10.53
N ASN A 336 -2.97 13.16 -10.07
CA ASN A 336 -4.01 12.31 -9.49
C ASN A 336 -4.58 11.35 -10.54
N GLY A 337 -4.50 10.04 -10.30
CA GLY A 337 -4.95 8.98 -11.21
C GLY A 337 -3.92 8.55 -12.24
N GLU A 338 -2.71 9.13 -12.23
CA GLU A 338 -1.65 8.80 -13.18
C GLU A 338 -0.80 7.61 -12.70
N LYS A 339 -0.09 6.97 -13.65
CA LYS A 339 0.82 5.84 -13.36
C LYS A 339 1.95 6.29 -12.45
N LYS A 340 2.15 5.58 -11.33
CA LYS A 340 3.17 5.84 -10.31
C LYS A 340 4.57 6.04 -10.91
N ASP A 341 4.98 5.16 -11.83
CA ASP A 341 6.31 5.23 -12.46
C ASP A 341 6.50 6.51 -13.28
N LEU A 342 5.47 6.93 -14.02
CA LEU A 342 5.51 8.19 -14.77
C LEU A 342 5.64 9.37 -13.81
N VAL A 343 4.88 9.37 -12.71
CA VAL A 343 4.92 10.44 -11.71
C VAL A 343 6.29 10.52 -11.04
N MET A 344 6.85 9.37 -10.65
CA MET A 344 8.18 9.28 -10.05
C MET A 344 9.25 9.84 -10.99
N LYS A 345 9.27 9.41 -12.25
CA LYS A 345 10.22 9.92 -13.27
C LYS A 345 10.15 11.44 -13.41
N VAL A 346 8.94 11.99 -13.51
CA VAL A 346 8.75 13.44 -13.70
C VAL A 346 9.17 14.25 -12.46
N LEU A 347 8.88 13.73 -11.27
CA LEU A 347 9.25 14.37 -10.01
C LEU A 347 10.76 14.27 -9.73
N ASP A 348 11.39 13.14 -10.03
CA ASP A 348 12.84 12.96 -9.91
C ASP A 348 13.61 13.86 -10.87
N GLY A 349 13.11 14.03 -12.11
CA GLY A 349 13.65 15.03 -13.03
C GLY A 349 13.51 16.46 -12.52
N CYS A 350 12.60 16.71 -11.58
CA CYS A 350 12.46 17.99 -10.89
C CYS A 350 13.31 18.12 -9.61
N GLU A 351 14.17 17.13 -9.31
CA GLU A 351 15.05 17.01 -8.13
C GLU A 351 14.30 16.82 -6.80
N PHE A 352 13.14 16.16 -6.83
CA PHE A 352 12.30 15.98 -5.65
C PHE A 352 12.57 14.70 -4.85
N PHE A 353 13.39 13.75 -5.33
CA PHE A 353 13.61 12.44 -4.68
C PHE A 353 12.28 11.73 -4.38
N SER A 354 11.51 11.51 -5.45
CA SER A 354 10.12 11.09 -5.46
C SER A 354 9.85 9.80 -4.68
N ASN A 355 10.80 8.88 -4.63
CA ASN A 355 10.67 7.62 -3.90
C ASN A 355 10.38 7.85 -2.40
N ILE A 356 11.22 8.66 -1.74
CA ILE A 356 11.05 9.00 -0.32
C ILE A 356 9.81 9.87 -0.13
N GLY A 357 9.64 10.89 -0.98
CA GLY A 357 8.52 11.82 -0.83
C GLY A 357 7.14 11.17 -1.01
N ILE A 358 6.98 10.27 -1.98
CA ILE A 358 5.73 9.53 -2.20
C ILE A 358 5.46 8.56 -1.04
N ASP A 359 6.49 7.86 -0.54
CA ASP A 359 6.36 6.97 0.64
C ASP A 359 5.87 7.75 1.88
N VAL A 360 6.43 8.93 2.14
CA VAL A 360 5.97 9.79 3.26
C VAL A 360 4.51 10.20 3.08
N LEU A 361 4.10 10.58 1.86
CA LEU A 361 2.71 10.94 1.59
C LEU A 361 1.74 9.75 1.74
N ILE A 362 2.18 8.52 1.40
CA ILE A 362 1.41 7.29 1.62
C ILE A 362 1.27 7.01 3.12
N LYS A 363 2.38 7.05 3.88
CA LYS A 363 2.38 6.83 5.33
C LYS A 363 1.50 7.84 6.09
N LYS A 364 1.46 9.08 5.62
CA LYS A 364 0.58 10.14 6.14
C LYS A 364 -0.86 10.06 5.60
N SER A 365 -1.20 9.02 4.83
CA SER A 365 -2.52 8.82 4.22
C SER A 365 -3.00 9.98 3.32
N LEU A 366 -2.06 10.77 2.78
CA LEU A 366 -2.34 11.89 1.88
C LEU A 366 -2.54 11.42 0.42
N ILE A 367 -1.97 10.28 0.07
CA ILE A 367 -2.17 9.59 -1.21
C ILE A 367 -2.27 8.08 -0.96
N LYS A 368 -2.86 7.36 -1.91
CA LYS A 368 -2.94 5.89 -1.96
C LYS A 368 -2.39 5.40 -3.29
N VAL A 369 -1.91 4.16 -3.33
CA VAL A 369 -1.65 3.46 -4.59
C VAL A 369 -2.82 2.50 -4.84
N SER A 370 -3.22 2.30 -6.09
CA SER A 370 -4.20 1.29 -6.46
C SER A 370 -3.76 -0.12 -6.07
N ASP A 371 -4.71 -1.06 -6.01
CA ASP A 371 -4.46 -2.44 -5.57
C ASP A 371 -3.44 -3.19 -6.45
N ASP A 372 -3.31 -2.78 -7.73
CA ASP A 372 -2.30 -3.26 -8.66
C ASP A 372 -0.91 -2.60 -8.49
N ASN A 373 -0.77 -1.68 -7.51
CA ASN A 373 0.39 -0.85 -7.24
C ASN A 373 0.83 0.05 -8.41
N GLN A 374 -0.01 0.26 -9.42
CA GLN A 374 0.36 0.97 -10.65
C GLN A 374 -0.02 2.45 -10.66
N TYR A 375 -1.11 2.86 -9.99
CA TYR A 375 -1.67 4.21 -10.12
C TYR A 375 -1.72 4.93 -8.78
N LEU A 376 -1.34 6.21 -8.79
CA LEU A 376 -1.51 7.08 -7.62
C LEU A 376 -2.95 7.61 -7.57
N ARG A 377 -3.58 7.52 -6.39
CA ARG A 377 -4.93 8.01 -6.12
C ARG A 377 -4.91 8.95 -4.94
N MET A 378 -5.56 10.10 -5.09
CA MET A 378 -5.78 11.06 -4.02
C MET A 378 -7.26 11.25 -3.79
N HIS A 379 -7.63 11.39 -2.51
CA HIS A 379 -9.01 11.68 -2.13
C HIS A 379 -9.46 13.06 -2.63
N ALA A 380 -10.71 13.19 -3.05
CA ALA A 380 -11.25 14.43 -3.63
C ALA A 380 -11.11 15.64 -2.70
N LEU A 381 -11.32 15.48 -1.39
CA LEU A 381 -11.14 16.56 -0.40
C LEU A 381 -9.69 17.02 -0.26
N LEU A 382 -8.72 16.11 -0.31
CA LEU A 382 -7.30 16.46 -0.27
C LEU A 382 -6.88 17.18 -1.54
N GLN A 383 -7.43 16.74 -2.69
CA GLN A 383 -7.23 17.41 -3.95
C GLN A 383 -7.82 18.82 -3.94
N GLU A 384 -9.03 19.02 -3.39
CA GLU A 384 -9.64 20.34 -3.25
C GLU A 384 -8.80 21.25 -2.33
N MET A 385 -8.39 20.74 -1.16
CA MET A 385 -7.56 21.47 -0.20
C MET A 385 -6.24 21.92 -0.83
N GLY A 386 -5.51 21.02 -1.47
CA GLY A 386 -4.24 21.37 -2.11
C GLY A 386 -4.40 22.36 -3.28
N ARG A 387 -5.50 22.27 -4.05
CA ARG A 387 -5.79 23.24 -5.13
C ARG A 387 -6.05 24.64 -4.56
N LYS A 388 -6.83 24.75 -3.48
CA LYS A 388 -7.06 26.03 -2.80
C LYS A 388 -5.78 26.65 -2.28
N ILE A 389 -4.88 25.86 -1.68
CA ILE A 389 -3.57 26.34 -1.22
C ILE A 389 -2.79 27.00 -2.37
N VAL A 390 -2.87 26.47 -3.59
CA VAL A 390 -2.19 27.05 -4.74
C VAL A 390 -2.89 28.30 -5.26
N GLU A 391 -4.23 28.33 -5.24
CA GLU A 391 -5.03 29.50 -5.62
C GLU A 391 -4.84 30.68 -4.65
N GLU A 392 -4.78 30.42 -3.35
CA GLU A 392 -4.57 31.40 -2.28
C GLU A 392 -3.23 32.15 -2.40
N LYS A 393 -2.18 31.50 -2.92
CA LYS A 393 -0.86 32.13 -3.09
C LYS A 393 -0.89 33.34 -4.03
N CYS A 394 -1.83 33.41 -4.98
CA CYS A 394 -2.04 34.55 -5.88
C CYS A 394 -3.48 34.52 -6.43
N VAL A 395 -4.41 35.15 -5.72
CA VAL A 395 -5.84 35.12 -6.06
C VAL A 395 -6.13 35.87 -7.37
N ASP A 396 -5.67 37.11 -7.52
CA ASP A 396 -6.12 37.98 -8.64
C ASP A 396 -5.26 37.91 -9.91
N LYS A 397 -4.11 37.22 -9.85
CA LYS A 397 -3.12 37.21 -10.95
C LYS A 397 -2.63 35.80 -11.24
N PRO A 398 -3.40 35.00 -12.02
CA PRO A 398 -3.01 33.62 -12.36
C PRO A 398 -1.63 33.52 -13.03
N GLY A 399 -1.24 34.50 -13.85
CA GLY A 399 0.08 34.54 -14.51
C GLY A 399 1.28 34.64 -13.55
N LYS A 400 1.06 34.96 -12.26
CA LYS A 400 2.11 34.95 -11.23
C LYS A 400 2.27 33.61 -10.53
N ARG A 401 1.37 32.65 -10.76
CA ARG A 401 1.39 31.32 -10.14
C ARG A 401 2.47 30.44 -10.78
N CYS A 402 2.98 29.48 -10.01
CA CYS A 402 3.92 28.49 -10.51
C CYS A 402 3.25 27.25 -11.12
N ARG A 403 1.94 27.08 -10.90
CA ARG A 403 1.13 25.94 -11.34
C ARG A 403 -0.19 26.48 -11.89
N LEU A 404 -0.59 26.00 -13.08
CA LEU A 404 -1.86 26.34 -13.71
C LEU A 404 -2.52 25.06 -14.24
N TRP A 405 -3.76 24.78 -13.84
CA TRP A 405 -4.52 23.61 -14.32
C TRP A 405 -5.99 23.93 -14.60
N LYS A 406 -6.49 25.09 -14.16
CA LYS A 406 -7.88 25.50 -14.34
C LYS A 406 -8.05 26.15 -15.72
N GLU A 407 -8.99 25.65 -16.51
CA GLU A 407 -9.21 26.11 -17.89
C GLU A 407 -9.46 27.63 -17.98
N SER A 408 -10.23 28.20 -17.04
CA SER A 408 -10.49 29.64 -17.00
C SER A 408 -9.22 30.48 -16.83
N ASP A 409 -8.32 30.01 -15.97
CA ASP A 409 -7.11 30.73 -15.59
C ASP A 409 -6.06 30.62 -16.68
N VAL A 410 -5.96 29.43 -17.27
CA VAL A 410 -5.21 29.19 -18.50
C VAL A 410 -5.71 30.14 -19.59
N HIS A 411 -7.00 30.10 -19.93
CA HIS A 411 -7.57 30.93 -20.99
C HIS A 411 -7.33 32.42 -20.74
N HIS A 412 -7.48 32.90 -19.50
CA HIS A 412 -7.18 34.29 -19.13
C HIS A 412 -5.73 34.67 -19.40
N VAL A 413 -4.78 33.82 -18.99
CA VAL A 413 -3.35 34.08 -19.17
C VAL A 413 -2.96 34.04 -20.64
N LEU A 414 -3.58 33.13 -21.42
CA LEU A 414 -3.38 32.99 -22.85
C LEU A 414 -3.95 34.17 -23.65
N VAL A 415 -5.20 34.57 -23.39
CA VAL A 415 -5.83 35.71 -24.09
C VAL A 415 -5.12 37.03 -23.77
N LYS A 416 -4.64 37.20 -22.54
CA LYS A 416 -3.99 38.44 -22.10
C LYS A 416 -2.49 38.49 -22.39
N ASN A 417 -1.90 37.46 -23.00
CA ASN A 417 -0.45 37.34 -23.23
C ASN A 417 0.37 37.69 -21.97
N THR A 418 -0.08 37.22 -20.80
CA THR A 418 0.57 37.60 -19.53
C THR A 418 1.92 36.91 -19.40
N PRO A 419 3.02 37.62 -19.04
CA PRO A 419 4.32 36.99 -18.87
C PRO A 419 4.32 35.87 -17.81
N LEU A 420 4.87 34.71 -18.18
CA LEU A 420 4.82 33.44 -17.42
C LEU A 420 6.13 33.12 -16.67
N TYR A 421 6.83 34.14 -16.17
CA TYR A 421 8.18 34.02 -15.61
C TYR A 421 8.32 33.12 -14.36
N LYS A 422 7.23 32.86 -13.64
CA LYS A 422 7.18 31.96 -12.46
C LYS A 422 6.63 30.57 -12.77
N LEU A 423 6.08 30.36 -13.96
CA LEU A 423 5.38 29.13 -14.32
C LEU A 423 6.37 27.96 -14.36
N LYS A 424 6.05 26.90 -13.61
CA LYS A 424 6.79 25.64 -13.57
C LYS A 424 6.00 24.49 -14.16
N MET A 425 4.67 24.49 -13.99
CA MET A 425 3.81 23.43 -14.50
C MET A 425 2.50 24.00 -15.06
N ILE A 426 2.08 23.47 -16.21
CA ILE A 426 0.79 23.81 -16.81
C ILE A 426 0.08 22.56 -17.33
N ASN A 427 -1.21 22.45 -17.00
CA ASN A 427 -2.11 21.40 -17.46
C ASN A 427 -3.18 22.03 -18.32
N LEU A 428 -3.23 21.59 -19.57
CA LEU A 428 -4.20 21.97 -20.57
C LEU A 428 -5.06 20.76 -20.98
N LYS A 429 -5.01 19.64 -20.22
CA LYS A 429 -5.74 18.41 -20.52
C LYS A 429 -7.21 18.70 -20.82
N GLY A 430 -7.69 18.18 -21.95
CA GLY A 430 -9.08 18.35 -22.38
C GLY A 430 -9.48 19.75 -22.84
N SER A 431 -8.54 20.69 -23.04
CA SER A 431 -8.84 22.03 -23.55
C SER A 431 -9.37 21.96 -24.99
N ARG A 432 -10.67 22.26 -25.18
CA ARG A 432 -11.35 22.08 -26.48
C ARG A 432 -11.14 23.23 -27.48
N ASN A 433 -10.62 24.36 -27.01
CA ASN A 433 -10.53 25.60 -27.79
C ASN A 433 -9.14 25.89 -28.37
N LEU A 434 -8.11 25.12 -28.01
CA LEU A 434 -6.74 25.35 -28.46
C LEU A 434 -6.54 24.84 -29.89
N ILE A 435 -6.28 25.77 -30.83
CA ILE A 435 -5.90 25.43 -32.21
C ILE A 435 -4.39 25.28 -32.36
N ARG A 436 -3.64 26.11 -31.62
CA ARG A 436 -2.18 26.12 -31.56
C ARG A 436 -1.76 26.24 -30.11
N THR A 437 -0.59 25.71 -29.76
CA THR A 437 -0.06 25.92 -28.41
C THR A 437 0.26 27.41 -28.16
N PRO A 438 0.21 27.86 -26.90
CA PRO A 438 0.61 29.21 -26.52
C PRO A 438 2.06 29.57 -26.88
N ASP A 439 2.33 30.87 -26.95
CA ASP A 439 3.70 31.37 -26.89
C ASP A 439 4.26 31.21 -25.46
N PHE A 440 5.21 30.30 -25.30
CA PHE A 440 5.90 30.01 -24.05
C PHE A 440 7.25 30.73 -23.93
N THR A 441 7.56 31.71 -24.78
CA THR A 441 8.84 32.44 -24.77
C THR A 441 9.18 33.04 -23.39
N THR A 442 8.16 33.49 -22.64
CA THR A 442 8.35 34.05 -21.29
C THR A 442 8.35 33.00 -20.16
N ALA A 443 8.03 31.74 -20.46
CA ALA A 443 7.89 30.63 -19.52
C ALA A 443 9.19 29.80 -19.39
N GLN A 444 10.35 30.44 -19.26
CA GLN A 444 11.66 29.77 -19.27
C GLN A 444 11.89 28.79 -18.10
N LYS A 445 11.07 28.86 -17.04
CA LYS A 445 11.13 27.95 -15.88
C LYS A 445 10.16 26.76 -15.98
N LEU A 446 9.47 26.63 -17.12
CA LEU A 446 8.48 25.57 -17.32
C LEU A 446 9.18 24.21 -17.33
N LYS A 447 8.78 23.34 -16.41
CA LYS A 447 9.26 21.96 -16.26
C LYS A 447 8.26 20.92 -16.79
N VAL A 448 6.96 21.18 -16.66
CA VAL A 448 5.91 20.22 -17.06
C VAL A 448 4.84 20.90 -17.92
N LEU A 449 4.59 20.35 -19.10
CA LEU A 449 3.54 20.78 -20.02
C LEU A 449 2.67 19.57 -20.40
N ILE A 450 1.45 19.53 -19.88
CA ILE A 450 0.47 18.46 -20.15
C ILE A 450 -0.64 19.03 -21.03
N MET A 451 -0.88 18.39 -22.17
CA MET A 451 -1.89 18.73 -23.18
C MET A 451 -2.66 17.49 -23.63
N GLU A 452 -2.72 16.46 -22.78
CA GLU A 452 -3.42 15.22 -23.08
C GLU A 452 -4.87 15.46 -23.49
N GLY A 453 -5.31 14.78 -24.54
CA GLY A 453 -6.70 14.77 -24.93
C GLY A 453 -7.25 16.13 -25.39
N CYS A 454 -6.40 17.06 -25.84
CA CYS A 454 -6.83 18.28 -26.56
C CYS A 454 -7.35 17.89 -27.97
N CYS A 455 -8.40 17.06 -28.01
CA CYS A 455 -8.64 16.09 -29.08
C CYS A 455 -9.27 16.58 -30.39
N THR A 456 -9.66 17.85 -30.56
CA THR A 456 -10.43 18.22 -31.78
C THR A 456 -9.89 19.37 -32.61
N ARG A 457 -8.96 20.17 -32.09
CA ARG A 457 -8.53 21.40 -32.78
C ARG A 457 -7.06 21.71 -32.72
N LEU A 458 -6.27 21.10 -31.83
CA LEU A 458 -4.84 21.40 -31.74
C LEU A 458 -4.16 20.85 -33.00
N VAL A 459 -3.88 21.73 -33.95
CA VAL A 459 -3.27 21.39 -35.25
C VAL A 459 -1.76 21.60 -35.23
N ASP A 460 -1.30 22.61 -34.47
CA ASP A 460 0.09 23.07 -34.50
C ASP A 460 0.67 23.29 -33.10
N VAL A 461 1.94 22.92 -32.92
CA VAL A 461 2.73 23.25 -31.73
C VAL A 461 3.62 24.45 -32.04
N HIS A 462 3.43 25.54 -31.30
CA HIS A 462 4.19 26.77 -31.41
C HIS A 462 5.71 26.53 -31.26
N PRO A 463 6.56 27.14 -32.10
CA PRO A 463 8.02 26.96 -32.05
C PRO A 463 8.67 27.23 -30.70
N SER A 464 8.11 28.15 -29.90
CA SER A 464 8.58 28.43 -28.54
C SER A 464 8.57 27.19 -27.65
N THR A 465 7.65 26.24 -27.86
CA THR A 465 7.62 24.97 -27.12
C THR A 465 8.86 24.14 -27.42
N GLY A 466 9.31 24.15 -28.67
CA GLY A 466 10.47 23.43 -29.20
C GLY A 466 11.82 23.81 -28.58
N VAL A 467 11.91 24.94 -27.88
CA VAL A 467 13.17 25.52 -27.35
C VAL A 467 13.17 25.71 -25.83
N LEU A 468 12.21 25.10 -25.12
CA LEU A 468 12.12 25.19 -23.67
C LEU A 468 13.21 24.36 -23.00
N LYS A 469 14.29 25.02 -22.58
CA LYS A 469 15.48 24.36 -22.03
C LYS A 469 15.27 23.65 -20.69
N SER A 470 14.36 24.14 -19.86
CA SER A 470 14.05 23.57 -18.53
C SER A 470 12.90 22.57 -18.54
N LEU A 471 12.29 22.30 -19.70
CA LEU A 471 11.17 21.37 -19.80
C LEU A 471 11.66 19.94 -19.55
N LYS A 472 10.95 19.22 -18.68
CA LYS A 472 11.22 17.84 -18.25
C LYS A 472 10.20 16.86 -18.83
N LEU A 473 8.93 17.26 -18.86
CA LEU A 473 7.83 16.49 -19.45
C LEU A 473 7.06 17.32 -20.48
N LEU A 474 6.89 16.76 -21.67
CA LEU A 474 5.92 17.19 -22.67
C LEU A 474 4.95 16.03 -22.96
N ASN A 475 3.69 16.19 -22.59
CA ASN A 475 2.65 15.19 -22.84
C ASN A 475 1.57 15.75 -23.78
N LEU A 476 1.50 15.20 -24.98
CA LEU A 476 0.55 15.51 -26.05
C LEU A 476 -0.35 14.29 -26.37
N ARG A 477 -0.44 13.32 -25.46
CA ARG A 477 -1.18 12.07 -25.69
C ARG A 477 -2.60 12.33 -26.19
N GLY A 478 -3.02 11.63 -27.23
CA GLY A 478 -4.36 11.71 -27.80
C GLY A 478 -4.67 13.00 -28.56
N CYS A 479 -3.68 13.84 -28.88
CA CYS A 479 -3.90 15.01 -29.75
C CYS A 479 -4.08 14.58 -31.22
N THR A 480 -5.22 13.96 -31.53
CA THR A 480 -5.49 13.33 -32.83
C THR A 480 -5.47 14.30 -34.02
N SER A 481 -5.71 15.60 -33.81
CA SER A 481 -5.70 16.62 -34.87
C SER A 481 -4.32 17.24 -35.13
N LEU A 482 -3.31 16.89 -34.33
CA LEU A 482 -1.97 17.46 -34.42
C LEU A 482 -1.32 17.06 -35.75
N LYS A 483 -0.97 18.05 -36.57
CA LYS A 483 -0.35 17.84 -37.89
C LYS A 483 1.11 18.28 -37.89
N SER A 484 1.40 19.40 -37.25
CA SER A 484 2.73 20.01 -37.25
C SER A 484 3.30 20.11 -35.84
N PHE A 485 4.58 19.73 -35.76
CA PHE A 485 5.46 19.97 -34.62
C PHE A 485 6.60 20.89 -35.11
N PRO A 486 7.26 21.69 -34.24
CA PRO A 486 8.40 22.51 -34.65
C PRO A 486 9.45 21.67 -35.39
N ILE A 487 9.86 22.10 -36.58
CA ILE A 487 10.75 21.33 -37.47
C ILE A 487 12.05 20.91 -36.76
N LYS A 488 12.57 21.81 -35.93
CA LYS A 488 13.74 21.59 -35.08
C LYS A 488 13.38 21.78 -33.62
N ILE A 489 13.87 20.89 -32.77
CA ILE A 489 13.72 21.00 -31.32
C ILE A 489 15.06 20.97 -30.59
N ARG A 490 15.12 21.75 -29.51
CA ARG A 490 16.24 21.88 -28.60
C ARG A 490 15.71 22.01 -27.18
N MET A 491 15.46 20.86 -26.55
CA MET A 491 14.98 20.78 -25.17
C MET A 491 16.02 20.08 -24.29
N GLU A 492 17.01 20.83 -23.82
CA GLU A 492 18.23 20.33 -23.16
C GLU A 492 17.93 19.48 -21.90
N SER A 493 16.84 19.77 -21.18
CA SER A 493 16.46 19.04 -19.96
C SER A 493 15.32 18.04 -20.14
N LEU A 494 14.82 17.80 -21.36
CA LEU A 494 13.62 16.97 -21.56
C LEU A 494 13.93 15.52 -21.20
N GLU A 495 13.12 14.93 -20.32
CA GLU A 495 13.26 13.53 -19.86
C GLU A 495 12.19 12.63 -20.43
N THR A 496 11.00 13.16 -20.70
CA THR A 496 9.86 12.38 -21.21
C THR A 496 9.09 13.17 -22.27
N LEU A 497 8.95 12.57 -23.45
CA LEU A 497 8.16 13.08 -24.57
C LEU A 497 7.07 12.06 -24.93
N ILE A 498 5.81 12.43 -24.71
CA ILE A 498 4.65 11.58 -25.01
C ILE A 498 3.85 12.22 -26.14
N LEU A 499 3.81 11.53 -27.28
CA LEU A 499 3.05 11.86 -28.48
C LEU A 499 2.03 10.76 -28.83
N SER A 500 1.89 9.73 -27.98
CA SER A 500 0.97 8.61 -28.19
C SER A 500 -0.43 9.05 -28.67
N GLY A 501 -0.99 8.40 -29.68
CA GLY A 501 -2.31 8.68 -30.23
C GLY A 501 -2.41 9.95 -31.07
N CYS A 502 -1.30 10.61 -31.41
CA CYS A 502 -1.27 11.71 -32.38
C CYS A 502 -1.36 11.19 -33.83
N SER A 503 -2.50 10.60 -34.19
CA SER A 503 -2.68 9.87 -35.47
C SER A 503 -2.50 10.71 -36.73
N ASN A 504 -2.64 12.04 -36.68
CA ASN A 504 -2.39 12.92 -37.82
C ASN A 504 -0.95 13.45 -37.93
N LEU A 505 -0.08 13.15 -36.97
CA LEU A 505 1.31 13.61 -36.95
C LEU A 505 2.08 12.92 -38.08
N VAL A 506 2.60 13.71 -39.03
CA VAL A 506 3.24 13.17 -40.25
C VAL A 506 4.71 12.83 -40.01
N ARG A 507 5.41 13.66 -39.23
CA ARG A 507 6.86 13.53 -39.06
C ARG A 507 7.25 13.89 -37.64
N PHE A 508 8.28 13.21 -37.14
CA PHE A 508 8.99 13.60 -35.93
C PHE A 508 9.99 14.72 -36.26
N PRO A 509 10.21 15.71 -35.36
CA PRO A 509 11.15 16.81 -35.59
C PRO A 509 12.62 16.39 -35.59
N GLU A 510 13.46 17.18 -36.28
CA GLU A 510 14.91 17.06 -36.17
C GLU A 510 15.40 17.60 -34.81
N ILE A 511 16.46 16.99 -34.27
CA ILE A 511 17.11 17.47 -33.05
C ILE A 511 18.20 18.49 -33.41
N ASP A 512 18.10 19.69 -32.84
CA ASP A 512 19.08 20.78 -33.01
C ASP A 512 19.93 20.93 -31.75
N GLY A 513 21.01 20.14 -31.67
CA GLY A 513 21.90 20.01 -30.51
C GLY A 513 21.67 18.70 -29.77
N LYS A 514 22.19 18.57 -28.55
CA LYS A 514 22.07 17.33 -27.78
C LYS A 514 20.88 17.37 -26.81
N MET A 515 20.12 16.27 -26.77
CA MET A 515 19.03 16.03 -25.81
C MET A 515 19.40 14.90 -24.85
N GLU A 516 20.49 15.08 -24.11
CA GLU A 516 21.13 14.04 -23.28
C GLU A 516 20.26 13.57 -22.10
N CYS A 517 19.20 14.30 -21.74
CA CYS A 517 18.32 13.93 -20.64
C CYS A 517 17.14 13.03 -21.04
N LEU A 518 16.85 12.85 -22.34
CA LEU A 518 15.62 12.17 -22.77
C LEU A 518 15.71 10.67 -22.51
N LYS A 519 14.82 10.18 -21.65
CA LYS A 519 14.74 8.78 -21.20
C LYS A 519 13.57 8.03 -21.81
N THR A 520 12.44 8.70 -22.03
CA THR A 520 11.21 8.07 -22.57
C THR A 520 10.70 8.83 -23.80
N LEU A 521 10.54 8.13 -24.91
CA LEU A 521 9.87 8.61 -26.13
C LEU A 521 8.71 7.68 -26.49
N ASP A 522 7.49 8.18 -26.39
CA ASP A 522 6.25 7.44 -26.65
C ASP A 522 5.54 8.02 -27.89
N LEU A 523 5.60 7.29 -29.00
CA LEU A 523 4.93 7.57 -30.28
C LEU A 523 3.81 6.56 -30.59
N CYS A 524 3.39 5.76 -29.61
CA CYS A 524 2.39 4.70 -29.80
C CYS A 524 1.13 5.23 -30.51
N GLY A 525 0.71 4.64 -31.63
CA GLY A 525 -0.49 5.03 -32.38
C GLY A 525 -0.34 6.29 -33.26
N CYS A 526 0.88 6.79 -33.49
CA CYS A 526 1.16 7.83 -34.48
C CYS A 526 1.21 7.22 -35.90
N SER A 527 0.06 6.80 -36.41
CA SER A 527 -0.06 5.95 -37.62
C SER A 527 0.46 6.55 -38.93
N ARG A 528 0.75 7.86 -38.99
CA ARG A 528 1.30 8.54 -40.17
C ARG A 528 2.80 8.84 -40.08
N VAL A 529 3.44 8.51 -38.96
CA VAL A 529 4.89 8.63 -38.81
C VAL A 529 5.53 7.43 -39.47
N GLU A 530 6.18 7.66 -40.62
CA GLU A 530 6.83 6.63 -41.42
C GLU A 530 8.28 6.39 -41.01
N ASN A 531 8.99 7.45 -40.59
CA ASN A 531 10.43 7.40 -40.29
C ASN A 531 10.78 8.31 -39.10
N LEU A 532 11.90 8.00 -38.45
CA LEU A 532 12.55 8.84 -37.46
C LEU A 532 13.85 9.45 -38.04
N PRO A 533 14.20 10.71 -37.70
CA PRO A 533 15.40 11.34 -38.24
C PRO A 533 16.70 10.73 -37.64
N GLU A 534 17.73 10.55 -38.47
CA GLU A 534 19.00 9.89 -38.10
C GLU A 534 19.76 10.60 -36.97
N ASN A 535 19.59 11.92 -36.80
CA ASN A 535 20.21 12.66 -35.69
C ASN A 535 19.64 12.32 -34.29
N LEU A 536 18.61 11.47 -34.20
CA LEU A 536 18.16 10.87 -32.94
C LEU A 536 19.18 9.92 -32.30
N GLN A 537 20.23 9.52 -33.02
CA GLN A 537 21.42 8.88 -32.44
C GLN A 537 21.96 9.63 -31.22
N GLN A 538 21.80 10.95 -31.16
CA GLN A 538 22.33 11.81 -30.09
C GLN A 538 21.59 11.65 -28.75
N VAL A 539 20.49 10.88 -28.71
CA VAL A 539 19.72 10.60 -27.50
C VAL A 539 20.27 9.35 -26.78
N GLU A 540 21.54 9.42 -26.37
CA GLU A 540 22.31 8.26 -25.88
C GLU A 540 21.75 7.62 -24.59
N PHE A 541 20.97 8.37 -23.81
CA PHE A 541 20.39 7.96 -22.54
C PHE A 541 18.93 7.49 -22.64
N LEU A 542 18.41 7.28 -23.86
CA LEU A 542 17.05 6.78 -24.05
C LEU A 542 16.92 5.39 -23.41
N GLU A 543 15.95 5.23 -22.51
CA GLU A 543 15.65 3.99 -21.79
C GLU A 543 14.40 3.31 -22.37
N GLU A 544 13.45 4.07 -22.90
CA GLU A 544 12.15 3.57 -23.37
C GLU A 544 11.76 4.22 -24.70
N LEU A 545 11.47 3.38 -25.69
CA LEU A 545 11.02 3.77 -27.02
C LEU A 545 9.79 2.97 -27.43
N ASP A 546 8.66 3.64 -27.59
CA ASP A 546 7.42 3.03 -28.07
C ASP A 546 7.04 3.61 -29.45
N LEU A 547 7.14 2.78 -30.47
CA LEU A 547 6.78 3.05 -31.87
C LEU A 547 5.60 2.17 -32.32
N SER A 548 4.89 1.52 -31.40
CA SER A 548 3.76 0.67 -31.75
C SER A 548 2.67 1.48 -32.48
N GLY A 549 1.96 0.89 -33.43
CA GLY A 549 0.92 1.58 -34.21
C GLY A 549 1.42 2.77 -35.04
N THR A 550 2.73 2.89 -35.29
CA THR A 550 3.30 3.79 -36.32
C THR A 550 3.41 3.07 -37.66
N ALA A 551 3.75 3.79 -38.74
CA ALA A 551 4.02 3.19 -40.04
C ALA A 551 5.48 2.67 -40.17
N ILE A 552 6.25 2.69 -39.09
CA ILE A 552 7.64 2.21 -39.03
C ILE A 552 7.64 0.68 -39.01
N THR A 553 8.05 0.07 -40.12
CA THR A 553 8.06 -1.40 -40.31
C THR A 553 9.38 -2.06 -39.93
N GLU A 554 10.46 -1.30 -39.85
CA GLU A 554 11.78 -1.79 -39.41
C GLU A 554 12.35 -0.83 -38.36
N PRO A 555 13.03 -1.33 -37.31
CA PRO A 555 13.62 -0.48 -36.31
C PRO A 555 14.71 0.41 -36.95
N PRO A 556 14.70 1.75 -36.73
CA PRO A 556 15.73 2.64 -37.23
C PRO A 556 17.16 2.18 -36.88
N SER A 557 18.10 2.37 -37.80
CA SER A 557 19.47 1.87 -37.66
C SER A 557 20.21 2.40 -36.43
N PHE A 558 19.91 3.63 -35.99
CA PHE A 558 20.51 4.22 -34.80
C PHE A 558 20.11 3.52 -33.49
N ILE A 559 19.00 2.76 -33.45
CA ILE A 559 18.52 2.09 -32.22
C ILE A 559 19.58 1.14 -31.67
N PHE A 560 20.38 0.51 -32.53
CA PHE A 560 21.47 -0.40 -32.12
C PHE A 560 22.61 0.30 -31.37
N GLN A 561 22.66 1.64 -31.40
CA GLN A 561 23.66 2.44 -30.69
C GLN A 561 23.16 2.88 -29.30
N LEU A 562 21.88 2.71 -28.99
CA LEU A 562 21.25 3.11 -27.74
C LEU A 562 21.54 2.10 -26.62
N LYS A 563 22.73 2.23 -26.01
CA LYS A 563 23.22 1.30 -24.96
C LYS A 563 22.38 1.26 -23.69
N ASN A 564 21.54 2.28 -23.46
CA ASN A 564 20.69 2.38 -22.27
C ASN A 564 19.25 1.93 -22.50
N LEU A 565 18.90 1.51 -23.73
CA LEU A 565 17.53 1.14 -24.08
C LEU A 565 17.12 -0.14 -23.34
N LYS A 566 16.08 -0.03 -22.50
CA LYS A 566 15.51 -1.09 -21.68
C LYS A 566 14.18 -1.59 -22.24
N ILE A 567 13.38 -0.70 -22.82
CA ILE A 567 12.04 -1.03 -23.35
C ILE A 567 11.95 -0.59 -24.80
N LEU A 568 11.58 -1.53 -25.68
CA LEU A 568 11.33 -1.27 -27.09
C LEU A 568 9.98 -1.86 -27.52
N SER A 569 9.16 -1.06 -28.19
CA SER A 569 7.95 -1.52 -28.87
C SER A 569 7.85 -0.95 -30.28
N TYR A 570 7.47 -1.78 -31.27
CA TYR A 570 7.19 -1.35 -32.65
C TYR A 570 6.38 -2.43 -33.39
N ASN A 571 5.77 -2.07 -34.54
CA ASN A 571 4.89 -2.93 -35.32
C ASN A 571 5.56 -3.54 -36.58
N GLY A 572 6.84 -3.89 -36.49
CA GLY A 572 7.63 -4.30 -37.65
C GLY A 572 7.68 -5.80 -37.90
N CYS A 573 7.84 -6.17 -39.18
CA CYS A 573 7.85 -7.57 -39.64
C CYS A 573 9.22 -8.26 -39.49
N LYS A 574 10.26 -7.57 -39.01
CA LYS A 574 11.58 -8.15 -38.77
C LYS A 574 12.01 -7.80 -37.36
N GLY A 575 12.25 -8.81 -36.53
CA GLY A 575 12.71 -8.61 -35.14
C GLY A 575 14.02 -7.81 -35.05
N PRO A 576 14.35 -7.23 -33.88
CA PRO A 576 15.61 -6.51 -33.72
C PRO A 576 16.79 -7.49 -33.76
N SER A 577 17.90 -7.10 -34.40
CA SER A 577 19.15 -7.88 -34.40
C SER A 577 19.87 -7.83 -33.04
N SER A 578 20.83 -8.74 -32.84
CA SER A 578 21.54 -9.09 -31.59
C SER A 578 22.26 -7.99 -30.78
N ASN A 579 22.17 -6.71 -31.16
CA ASN A 579 23.01 -5.64 -30.59
C ASN A 579 22.41 -4.86 -29.40
N LEU A 580 21.24 -5.25 -28.87
CA LEU A 580 20.56 -4.55 -27.77
C LEU A 580 20.71 -5.27 -26.42
N SER A 581 21.95 -5.39 -25.91
CA SER A 581 22.26 -6.20 -24.72
C SER A 581 21.66 -5.68 -23.40
N SER A 582 21.26 -4.40 -23.33
CA SER A 582 20.60 -3.78 -22.17
C SER A 582 19.07 -3.92 -22.17
N LEU A 583 18.49 -4.43 -23.27
CA LEU A 583 17.05 -4.51 -23.46
C LEU A 583 16.44 -5.53 -22.48
N ARG A 584 15.41 -5.09 -21.74
CA ARG A 584 14.68 -5.88 -20.74
C ARG A 584 13.28 -6.24 -21.21
N GLU A 585 12.62 -5.34 -21.94
CA GLU A 585 11.29 -5.56 -22.49
C GLU A 585 11.26 -5.32 -24.00
N LEU A 586 10.71 -6.29 -24.72
CA LEU A 586 10.46 -6.20 -26.16
C LEU A 586 9.00 -6.50 -26.46
N LYS A 587 8.31 -5.60 -27.16
CA LYS A 587 6.88 -5.71 -27.49
C LYS A 587 6.65 -5.58 -28.99
N LEU A 588 6.36 -6.71 -29.63
CA LEU A 588 6.12 -6.88 -31.08
C LEU A 588 4.70 -7.42 -31.31
N ARG A 589 3.69 -6.68 -30.86
CA ARG A 589 2.29 -7.08 -30.95
C ARG A 589 1.70 -6.74 -32.32
N ASP A 590 0.83 -7.59 -32.86
CA ASP A 590 0.09 -7.34 -34.11
C ASP A 590 1.03 -6.95 -35.28
N CYS A 591 2.15 -7.67 -35.40
CA CYS A 591 3.21 -7.41 -36.39
C CYS A 591 3.13 -8.35 -37.60
N ASN A 592 2.13 -9.23 -37.65
CA ASN A 592 1.98 -10.30 -38.65
C ASN A 592 3.17 -11.28 -38.71
N LEU A 593 3.97 -11.40 -37.65
CA LEU A 593 5.17 -12.24 -37.61
C LEU A 593 4.83 -13.74 -37.65
N CYS A 594 5.64 -14.52 -38.36
CA CYS A 594 5.69 -15.99 -38.26
C CYS A 594 7.07 -16.44 -37.73
N GLU A 595 7.28 -17.76 -37.57
CA GLU A 595 8.47 -18.32 -36.93
C GLU A 595 9.79 -17.88 -37.60
N GLY A 596 9.80 -17.71 -38.92
CA GLY A 596 10.98 -17.30 -39.69
C GLY A 596 11.30 -15.79 -39.66
N ASP A 597 10.40 -14.97 -39.13
CA ASP A 597 10.57 -13.51 -39.08
C ASP A 597 11.35 -13.05 -37.83
N ILE A 598 11.46 -13.92 -36.83
CA ILE A 598 12.27 -13.69 -35.64
C ILE A 598 13.72 -14.08 -35.95
N PRO A 599 14.68 -13.13 -35.90
CA PRO A 599 16.04 -13.41 -36.33
C PRO A 599 16.74 -14.42 -35.40
N ASP A 600 17.55 -15.31 -35.98
CA ASP A 600 18.26 -16.38 -35.25
C ASP A 600 19.20 -15.84 -34.15
N ASP A 601 19.69 -14.62 -34.32
CA ASP A 601 20.58 -13.94 -33.39
C ASP A 601 19.83 -13.20 -32.25
N ILE A 602 18.50 -13.30 -32.14
CA ILE A 602 17.71 -12.68 -31.06
C ILE A 602 18.18 -13.11 -29.66
N SER A 603 18.82 -14.28 -29.55
CA SER A 603 19.51 -14.76 -28.33
C SER A 603 20.57 -13.78 -27.79
N GLY A 604 21.09 -12.87 -28.62
CA GLY A 604 21.97 -11.78 -28.20
C GLY A 604 21.33 -10.78 -27.23
N LEU A 605 20.00 -10.77 -27.11
CA LEU A 605 19.23 -10.00 -26.11
C LEU A 605 19.33 -10.64 -24.71
N SER A 606 20.55 -10.80 -24.22
CA SER A 606 20.89 -11.54 -22.99
C SER A 606 20.34 -10.94 -21.68
N SER A 607 19.77 -9.73 -21.72
CA SER A 607 19.10 -9.09 -20.58
C SER A 607 17.57 -9.11 -20.66
N LEU A 608 17.00 -9.72 -21.71
CA LEU A 608 15.57 -9.70 -21.95
C LEU A 608 14.82 -10.50 -20.88
N GLU A 609 13.91 -9.82 -20.18
CA GLU A 609 13.10 -10.34 -19.09
C GLU A 609 11.63 -10.52 -19.53
N PHE A 610 11.14 -9.67 -20.44
CA PHE A 610 9.76 -9.68 -20.93
C PHE A 610 9.70 -9.62 -22.45
N LEU A 611 8.92 -10.52 -23.05
CA LEU A 611 8.67 -10.55 -24.50
C LEU A 611 7.16 -10.67 -24.79
N ASP A 612 6.59 -9.68 -25.48
CA ASP A 612 5.21 -9.73 -25.99
C ASP A 612 5.20 -9.92 -27.51
N LEU A 613 4.71 -11.08 -27.93
CA LEU A 613 4.51 -11.52 -29.31
C LEU A 613 3.02 -11.75 -29.61
N SER A 614 2.10 -11.21 -28.80
CA SER A 614 0.66 -11.46 -28.96
C SER A 614 0.12 -10.92 -30.30
N GLY A 615 -0.91 -11.56 -30.86
CA GLY A 615 -1.57 -11.09 -32.09
C GLY A 615 -0.78 -11.33 -33.38
N ASN A 616 0.18 -12.25 -33.36
CA ASN A 616 0.97 -12.62 -34.54
C ASN A 616 0.47 -13.94 -35.17
N ASN A 617 1.23 -14.55 -36.09
CA ASN A 617 0.84 -15.74 -36.83
C ASN A 617 1.72 -16.96 -36.49
N PHE A 618 2.13 -17.08 -35.21
CA PHE A 618 2.94 -18.21 -34.74
C PHE A 618 2.10 -19.47 -34.56
N ILE A 619 2.45 -20.54 -35.28
CA ILE A 619 1.88 -21.87 -35.10
C ILE A 619 2.53 -22.56 -33.89
N ASN A 620 3.83 -22.30 -33.68
CA ASN A 620 4.68 -22.83 -32.62
C ASN A 620 5.56 -21.76 -31.96
N ILE A 621 6.21 -22.10 -30.84
CA ILE A 621 7.24 -21.23 -30.26
C ILE A 621 8.46 -21.21 -31.20
N PRO A 622 8.94 -20.03 -31.64
CA PRO A 622 10.12 -19.94 -32.51
C PRO A 622 11.39 -20.49 -31.86
N ALA A 623 12.16 -21.30 -32.60
CA ALA A 623 13.40 -21.91 -32.10
C ALA A 623 14.47 -20.87 -31.72
N SER A 624 14.45 -19.71 -32.37
CA SER A 624 15.32 -18.56 -32.08
C SER A 624 15.16 -18.01 -30.65
N LEU A 625 14.02 -18.25 -29.97
CA LEU A 625 13.81 -17.82 -28.59
C LEU A 625 14.55 -18.66 -27.53
N THR A 626 15.06 -19.84 -27.90
CA THR A 626 15.70 -20.79 -26.97
C THR A 626 16.90 -20.23 -26.21
N GLY A 627 17.60 -19.24 -26.78
CA GLY A 627 18.78 -18.62 -26.16
C GLY A 627 18.49 -17.52 -25.13
N LEU A 628 17.22 -17.16 -24.91
CA LEU A 628 16.83 -16.07 -24.00
C LEU A 628 16.83 -16.51 -22.52
N SER A 629 18.02 -16.71 -21.98
CA SER A 629 18.23 -17.31 -20.64
C SER A 629 17.66 -16.52 -19.45
N LYS A 630 17.35 -15.23 -19.59
CA LYS A 630 16.77 -14.39 -18.53
C LYS A 630 15.26 -14.14 -18.68
N LEU A 631 14.64 -14.71 -19.72
CA LEU A 631 13.23 -14.45 -20.01
C LEU A 631 12.36 -14.97 -18.86
N ASP A 632 11.66 -14.03 -18.21
CA ASP A 632 10.79 -14.26 -17.05
C ASP A 632 9.32 -14.33 -17.48
N SER A 633 8.93 -13.54 -18.49
CA SER A 633 7.56 -13.49 -19.00
C SER A 633 7.50 -13.50 -20.53
N LEU A 634 6.63 -14.37 -21.07
CA LEU A 634 6.37 -14.53 -22.50
C LEU A 634 4.87 -14.44 -22.79
N LYS A 635 4.48 -13.53 -23.68
CA LYS A 635 3.11 -13.42 -24.20
C LYS A 635 3.03 -13.83 -25.65
N LEU A 636 2.16 -14.78 -25.94
CA LEU A 636 1.86 -15.35 -27.25
C LEU A 636 0.34 -15.50 -27.42
N SER A 637 -0.44 -14.58 -26.85
CA SER A 637 -1.90 -14.66 -26.91
C SER A 637 -2.40 -14.28 -28.31
N ASN A 638 -3.44 -14.96 -28.81
CA ASN A 638 -4.01 -14.74 -30.14
C ASN A 638 -2.99 -14.91 -31.30
N CYS A 639 -2.14 -15.94 -31.28
CA CYS A 639 -1.09 -16.16 -32.27
C CYS A 639 -1.42 -17.23 -33.34
N ASN A 640 -2.58 -17.88 -33.24
CA ASN A 640 -2.97 -19.10 -33.98
C ASN A 640 -2.20 -20.36 -33.60
N MET A 641 -1.60 -20.40 -32.40
CA MET A 641 -0.82 -21.56 -31.97
C MET A 641 -1.69 -22.80 -31.83
N CYS A 642 -1.20 -23.93 -32.35
CA CYS A 642 -1.86 -25.23 -32.22
C CYS A 642 -1.11 -26.16 -31.26
N THR A 643 0.20 -25.94 -31.08
CA THR A 643 1.05 -26.68 -30.14
C THR A 643 2.16 -25.76 -29.59
N LEU A 644 2.81 -26.18 -28.50
CA LEU A 644 3.97 -25.49 -27.91
C LEU A 644 5.31 -26.14 -28.33
N GLY A 645 5.29 -27.02 -29.35
CA GLY A 645 6.43 -27.73 -29.90
C GLY A 645 6.01 -28.88 -30.84
N GLU A 646 6.94 -29.40 -31.65
CA GLU A 646 6.69 -30.57 -32.49
C GLU A 646 6.41 -31.81 -31.64
N ALA A 647 5.48 -32.66 -32.10
CA ALA A 647 4.99 -33.81 -31.35
C ALA A 647 6.06 -34.88 -31.04
N ASP A 648 7.20 -34.87 -31.72
CA ASP A 648 8.16 -35.99 -31.69
C ASP A 648 9.63 -35.64 -31.43
N ILE A 649 10.07 -34.36 -31.43
CA ILE A 649 11.48 -34.01 -31.21
C ILE A 649 11.59 -32.70 -30.42
N HIS A 650 12.18 -32.79 -29.22
CA HIS A 650 12.66 -31.69 -28.36
C HIS A 650 11.85 -30.39 -28.41
N SER A 651 10.87 -30.25 -27.51
CA SER A 651 10.17 -28.98 -27.34
C SER A 651 11.17 -27.85 -27.02
N TYR A 652 11.29 -26.86 -27.90
CA TYR A 652 12.16 -25.69 -27.68
C TYR A 652 11.80 -24.89 -26.42
N ILE A 653 10.56 -25.04 -25.91
CA ILE A 653 10.09 -24.37 -24.70
C ILE A 653 10.90 -24.74 -23.46
N SER A 654 11.45 -25.96 -23.37
CA SER A 654 12.18 -26.41 -22.18
C SER A 654 13.51 -25.68 -21.97
N CYS A 655 14.03 -25.02 -23.01
CA CYS A 655 15.20 -24.16 -22.92
C CYS A 655 14.91 -22.85 -22.17
N LEU A 656 13.63 -22.44 -22.03
CA LEU A 656 13.20 -21.24 -21.32
C LEU A 656 13.13 -21.46 -19.80
N SER A 657 14.22 -21.95 -19.21
CA SER A 657 14.28 -22.41 -17.81
C SER A 657 13.99 -21.32 -16.75
N CYS A 658 14.09 -20.03 -17.10
CA CYS A 658 13.78 -18.91 -16.21
C CYS A 658 12.32 -18.45 -16.25
N LEU A 659 11.51 -18.98 -17.17
CA LEU A 659 10.16 -18.50 -17.43
C LEU A 659 9.24 -18.73 -16.22
N ARG A 660 8.59 -17.66 -15.75
CA ARG A 660 7.62 -17.67 -14.64
C ARG A 660 6.19 -17.41 -15.09
N TYR A 661 6.01 -16.59 -16.13
CA TYR A 661 4.69 -16.17 -16.58
C TYR A 661 4.51 -16.45 -18.08
N LEU A 662 3.61 -17.36 -18.43
CA LEU A 662 3.30 -17.72 -19.82
C LEU A 662 1.85 -17.38 -20.15
N PHE A 663 1.65 -16.50 -21.13
CA PHE A 663 0.32 -16.07 -21.59
C PHE A 663 0.06 -16.52 -23.02
N VAL A 664 -0.77 -17.55 -23.18
CA VAL A 664 -1.06 -18.21 -24.46
C VAL A 664 -2.57 -18.29 -24.71
N GLY A 665 -3.36 -17.38 -24.14
CA GLY A 665 -4.81 -17.32 -24.32
C GLY A 665 -5.23 -17.00 -25.75
N GLY A 666 -6.44 -17.42 -26.14
CA GLY A 666 -7.02 -17.16 -27.46
C GLY A 666 -6.33 -17.89 -28.62
N ASN A 667 -5.69 -19.03 -28.32
CA ASN A 667 -5.04 -19.90 -29.32
C ASN A 667 -5.85 -21.17 -29.58
N ASN A 668 -5.45 -21.94 -30.59
CA ASN A 668 -6.16 -23.11 -31.11
C ASN A 668 -5.60 -24.44 -30.57
N PHE A 669 -5.15 -24.45 -29.31
CA PHE A 669 -4.62 -25.67 -28.71
C PHE A 669 -5.70 -26.74 -28.60
N ILE A 670 -5.38 -27.97 -29.00
CA ILE A 670 -6.20 -29.15 -28.69
C ILE A 670 -5.76 -29.75 -27.36
N THR A 671 -4.44 -29.84 -27.15
CA THR A 671 -3.79 -30.26 -25.91
C THR A 671 -2.54 -29.41 -25.68
N ILE A 672 -2.13 -29.29 -24.42
CA ILE A 672 -0.85 -28.66 -24.07
C ILE A 672 0.21 -29.77 -23.89
N PRO A 673 1.41 -29.66 -24.48
CA PRO A 673 2.39 -30.75 -24.44
C PRO A 673 2.99 -30.96 -23.05
N LEU A 674 3.35 -32.22 -22.75
CA LEU A 674 4.03 -32.64 -21.50
C LEU A 674 5.32 -31.86 -21.24
N ALA A 675 5.98 -31.37 -22.28
CA ALA A 675 7.16 -30.53 -22.20
C ALA A 675 7.01 -29.29 -21.30
N LEU A 676 5.78 -28.81 -21.07
CA LEU A 676 5.51 -27.73 -20.12
C LEU A 676 5.96 -28.10 -18.69
N THR A 677 5.95 -29.40 -18.32
CA THR A 677 6.44 -29.89 -17.02
C THR A 677 7.92 -29.61 -16.77
N GLN A 678 8.70 -29.37 -17.83
CA GLN A 678 10.14 -29.08 -17.72
C GLN A 678 10.39 -27.62 -17.29
N LEU A 679 9.37 -26.75 -17.30
CA LEU A 679 9.45 -25.37 -16.83
C LEU A 679 9.33 -25.29 -15.30
N SER A 680 10.40 -25.68 -14.61
CA SER A 680 10.47 -25.76 -13.13
C SER A 680 10.23 -24.45 -12.37
N ARG A 681 10.20 -23.30 -13.06
CA ARG A 681 9.97 -21.97 -12.47
C ARG A 681 8.63 -21.35 -12.84
N LEU A 682 7.83 -22.03 -13.67
CA LEU A 682 6.55 -21.51 -14.15
C LEU A 682 5.58 -21.36 -12.97
N LYS A 683 5.13 -20.13 -12.72
CA LYS A 683 4.20 -19.76 -11.65
C LYS A 683 2.79 -19.54 -12.19
N LEU A 684 2.66 -18.90 -13.35
CA LEU A 684 1.37 -18.57 -13.95
C LEU A 684 1.28 -19.07 -15.39
N LEU A 685 0.19 -19.77 -15.68
CA LEU A 685 -0.18 -20.20 -17.03
C LEU A 685 -1.56 -19.63 -17.40
N ALA A 686 -1.59 -18.68 -18.33
CA ALA A 686 -2.84 -18.11 -18.83
C ALA A 686 -3.22 -18.71 -20.19
N LEU A 687 -4.34 -19.43 -20.19
CA LEU A 687 -4.92 -20.18 -21.32
C LEU A 687 -6.35 -19.70 -21.65
N SER A 688 -6.77 -18.54 -21.14
CA SER A 688 -8.13 -18.04 -21.33
C SER A 688 -8.52 -17.99 -22.82
N ASN A 689 -9.77 -18.31 -23.13
CA ASN A 689 -10.37 -18.32 -24.47
C ASN A 689 -9.75 -19.32 -25.46
N CYS A 690 -9.08 -20.38 -24.99
CA CYS A 690 -8.66 -21.51 -25.84
C CYS A 690 -9.83 -22.47 -26.06
N MET A 691 -10.68 -22.15 -27.05
CA MET A 691 -11.98 -22.83 -27.23
C MET A 691 -11.87 -24.31 -27.60
N THR A 692 -10.78 -24.73 -28.26
CA THR A 692 -10.56 -26.12 -28.74
C THR A 692 -9.81 -27.01 -27.73
N LEU A 693 -9.42 -26.45 -26.58
CA LEU A 693 -8.59 -27.14 -25.60
C LEU A 693 -9.40 -28.24 -24.88
N ASN A 694 -9.06 -29.49 -25.13
CA ASN A 694 -9.79 -30.66 -24.63
C ASN A 694 -9.23 -31.22 -23.31
N SER A 695 -7.91 -31.09 -23.11
CA SER A 695 -7.24 -31.60 -21.91
C SER A 695 -5.97 -30.81 -21.56
N LEU A 696 -5.59 -30.87 -20.28
CA LEU A 696 -4.33 -30.35 -19.76
C LEU A 696 -3.41 -31.51 -19.33
N PRO A 697 -2.09 -31.40 -19.54
CA PRO A 697 -1.12 -32.35 -19.00
C PRO A 697 -1.01 -32.20 -17.48
N GLU A 698 -0.23 -33.08 -16.85
CA GLU A 698 0.27 -32.78 -15.50
C GLU A 698 1.05 -31.46 -15.54
N LEU A 699 0.77 -30.58 -14.58
CA LEU A 699 1.40 -29.27 -14.50
C LEU A 699 2.64 -29.33 -13.60
N PRO A 700 3.68 -28.51 -13.85
CA PRO A 700 4.82 -28.43 -12.97
C PRO A 700 4.40 -27.99 -11.56
N THR A 701 5.07 -28.52 -10.55
CA THR A 701 4.75 -28.26 -9.13
C THR A 701 4.94 -26.81 -8.70
N SER A 702 5.64 -25.99 -9.49
CA SER A 702 5.85 -24.57 -9.27
C SER A 702 4.64 -23.68 -9.60
N ILE A 703 3.62 -24.20 -10.30
CA ILE A 703 2.47 -23.40 -10.71
C ILE A 703 1.67 -22.95 -9.48
N GLU A 704 1.50 -21.63 -9.39
CA GLU A 704 0.70 -20.93 -8.39
C GLU A 704 -0.70 -20.61 -8.92
N ASP A 705 -0.85 -20.25 -10.21
CA ASP A 705 -2.11 -19.85 -10.82
C ASP A 705 -2.27 -20.37 -12.26
N VAL A 706 -3.50 -20.77 -12.63
CA VAL A 706 -3.87 -21.12 -14.01
C VAL A 706 -5.17 -20.42 -14.41
N TRP A 707 -5.15 -19.69 -15.53
CA TRP A 707 -6.34 -19.00 -16.04
C TRP A 707 -6.93 -19.78 -17.23
N LEU A 708 -8.20 -20.19 -17.09
CA LEU A 708 -8.92 -21.03 -18.07
C LEU A 708 -10.28 -20.46 -18.47
N GLU A 709 -10.51 -19.18 -18.19
CA GLU A 709 -11.77 -18.50 -18.51
C GLU A 709 -12.07 -18.63 -20.01
N GLY A 710 -13.28 -19.05 -20.39
CA GLY A 710 -13.66 -19.18 -21.81
C GLY A 710 -13.15 -20.43 -22.55
N CYS A 711 -12.56 -21.42 -21.87
CA CYS A 711 -12.17 -22.71 -22.47
C CYS A 711 -13.34 -23.70 -22.52
N SER A 712 -14.20 -23.60 -23.53
CA SER A 712 -15.48 -24.33 -23.59
C SER A 712 -15.37 -25.85 -23.81
N SER A 713 -14.30 -26.34 -24.45
CA SER A 713 -14.13 -27.77 -24.77
C SER A 713 -13.41 -28.58 -23.68
N LEU A 714 -12.96 -27.92 -22.61
CA LEU A 714 -12.23 -28.57 -21.54
C LEU A 714 -13.20 -29.42 -20.70
N GLY A 715 -13.07 -30.75 -20.78
CA GLY A 715 -13.93 -31.67 -20.06
C GLY A 715 -13.89 -31.47 -18.54
N SER A 716 -14.94 -31.89 -17.84
CA SER A 716 -15.11 -31.76 -16.37
C SER A 716 -14.07 -32.51 -15.50
N SER A 717 -12.96 -32.97 -16.07
CA SER A 717 -11.90 -33.75 -15.41
C SER A 717 -10.78 -32.90 -14.78
N CYS A 718 -10.74 -31.58 -15.00
CA CYS A 718 -9.72 -30.69 -14.41
C CYS A 718 -9.95 -30.35 -12.92
N LYS A 719 -10.35 -31.33 -12.09
CA LYS A 719 -10.65 -31.15 -10.66
C LYS A 719 -9.43 -31.13 -9.73
N SER A 720 -8.20 -31.26 -10.26
CA SER A 720 -6.99 -31.49 -9.46
C SER A 720 -5.98 -30.32 -9.44
N ILE A 721 -6.33 -29.12 -9.92
CA ILE A 721 -5.40 -27.97 -9.95
C ILE A 721 -5.67 -27.06 -8.75
N LYS A 722 -4.62 -26.74 -7.98
CA LYS A 722 -4.67 -26.14 -6.62
C LYS A 722 -5.25 -24.72 -6.51
N SER A 723 -5.58 -24.04 -7.62
CA SER A 723 -6.13 -22.67 -7.62
C SER A 723 -6.76 -22.34 -8.98
N MET A 724 -8.02 -22.73 -9.19
CA MET A 724 -8.80 -22.16 -10.29
C MET A 724 -9.37 -20.81 -9.84
N GLN A 725 -8.84 -19.71 -10.37
CA GLN A 725 -9.59 -18.44 -10.38
C GLN A 725 -10.56 -18.47 -11.55
N PHE A 726 -11.84 -18.77 -11.27
CA PHE A 726 -12.94 -18.46 -12.17
C PHE A 726 -13.41 -17.02 -11.90
N SER A 727 -12.78 -16.03 -12.51
CA SER A 727 -13.46 -14.75 -12.73
C SER A 727 -14.27 -14.89 -14.01
N GLY A 728 -15.60 -14.81 -13.94
CA GLY A 728 -16.42 -14.64 -15.15
C GLY A 728 -16.99 -15.91 -15.80
N LEU A 729 -17.80 -16.69 -15.09
CA LEU A 729 -18.90 -17.44 -15.71
C LEU A 729 -20.22 -16.88 -15.21
N GLY A 730 -20.63 -15.77 -15.84
CA GLY A 730 -22.05 -15.46 -15.96
C GLY A 730 -22.65 -16.43 -16.96
N CYS A 731 -23.12 -17.58 -16.49
CA CYS A 731 -24.11 -18.37 -17.22
C CYS A 731 -25.50 -17.92 -16.74
N TYR A 732 -26.34 -17.55 -17.72
CA TYR A 732 -27.76 -17.25 -17.56
C TYR A 732 -28.54 -18.39 -16.90
#